data_AF-A0A496QXR4-F1
#
_entry.id   AF-A0A496QXR4-F1
#
_cell.length_a   1.000
_cell.length_b   1.000
_cell.length_c   1.000
_cell.angle_alpha   90.00
_cell.angle_beta   90.00
_cell.angle_gamma   90.00
#
_symmetry.space_group_name_H-M   'P 1'
#
loop_
_entity.id
_entity.type
_entity.pdbx_description
1 polymer ?
#
loop_
_entity_poly.entity_id
_entity_poly.type
_entity_poly.pdbx_seq_one_letter_code
_entity_poly.pdbx_strand_id
1 'polypeptide(L)'
;MSGVAGATATSTGSSLATAIDASEGTDTDSVINSGSLRAESTAAAATSTVTFTNAGLAVAAGAVWDGGTKAISDSYGIAVGDGQDRVDNSGNVTAIANAAAAELGVSVAVTGVAGAIATSTGTSSATAIDTGEAEEDADTVINRGDLTAEANALAATATVSVTTAGVAVAGGASWAGGTTANAQARGIEVGEGTDLVDNSGNIDIWSNSIAAEAAVAVAVSGVAAGVATATSSADASAIDTGFGNAVDVVKNSGDLDVTSHALAATTSVSVTTAGVAVAAGDVWDGGTEAKSSARGIEVGEGADTIENSGSVQTDAWAESASATISVAVAGVAGAVSTATATADSTAIDTGSEEYNDVIINAGDVNADATAIAASAAVSFTAAGVAISGGAAWDGGTTAKSDAIAMNLGGGADVVYSDGVVTADALATSTDIAASVAILGVAGAITAANSHAAVTGIDLGAGADVVETYNLISVSSVSNSNTVANADSKFGVTVAGNNSWDGGTRSNSTASGITAGSGSDRIDNYADISSSATSVPTASALTFVVGGVGVANSTATADARANAIDAGSENDTINNLGDLNATATAAAVASNVALTGIGVGVAADAVWDGGTTSNSNARGIAGGAGDDLILTGNAENTSVINATANSTSVSTSLAVTVGGVAGAISTSTANADASGIDAGTGNDTMISNSAVTGFANANAASTSVALTGVGAAVASDSFWDGGTKTNAYATGLSGGVGDDEVRNLDFARAEADSDATSVAAAVTVGGIAGAAAAATATAEAVTLSGDKGDDTVVNEGVVEAVADATATGVSVAFTGLGISVAGTFFEGGSTSDTVARGI
;
A
#
# COMPACT_ATOMS: atom_id res chain seq x y z
N MET A 1 48.41 12.14 -17.19
CA MET A 1 48.10 11.12 -18.21
C MET A 1 46.98 11.65 -19.08
N SER A 2 47.17 11.69 -20.40
CA SER A 2 46.12 12.02 -21.37
C SER A 2 45.74 10.73 -22.09
N GLY A 3 44.47 10.36 -22.13
CA GLY A 3 44.00 9.10 -22.71
C GLY A 3 42.87 8.45 -21.92
N VAL A 4 42.76 7.13 -22.02
CA VAL A 4 41.76 6.31 -21.33
C VAL A 4 42.41 5.63 -20.11
N ALA A 5 41.77 5.73 -18.94
CA ALA A 5 42.13 5.01 -17.72
C ALA A 5 40.91 4.19 -17.27
N GLY A 6 41.07 2.88 -17.11
CA GLY A 6 40.00 1.98 -16.69
C GLY A 6 40.46 1.12 -15.51
N ALA A 7 39.58 0.89 -14.55
CA ALA A 7 39.73 -0.11 -13.50
C ALA A 7 38.44 -0.92 -13.41
N THR A 8 38.59 -2.23 -13.30
CA THR A 8 37.48 -3.16 -13.12
C THR A 8 37.89 -4.26 -12.16
N ALA A 9 36.96 -4.64 -11.30
CA ALA A 9 37.11 -5.74 -10.35
C ALA A 9 35.72 -6.35 -10.12
N THR A 10 35.68 -7.66 -9.97
CA THR A 10 34.51 -8.41 -9.51
C THR A 10 34.96 -9.39 -8.43
N SER A 11 34.04 -9.76 -7.54
CA SER A 11 34.27 -10.76 -6.51
C SER A 11 33.01 -11.59 -6.37
N THR A 12 33.16 -12.90 -6.27
CA THR A 12 32.07 -13.84 -6.01
C THR A 12 32.41 -14.65 -4.77
N GLY A 13 31.57 -14.56 -3.74
CA GLY A 13 31.56 -15.44 -2.58
C GLY A 13 30.42 -16.44 -2.73
N SER A 14 30.68 -17.71 -2.45
CA SER A 14 29.66 -18.76 -2.41
C SER A 14 29.95 -19.67 -1.22
N SER A 15 28.92 -20.03 -0.47
CA SER A 15 28.98 -20.93 0.67
C SER A 15 27.75 -21.84 0.68
N LEU A 16 27.95 -23.13 0.91
CA LEU A 16 26.89 -24.12 1.11
C LEU A 16 27.18 -24.88 2.40
N ALA A 17 26.18 -25.09 3.24
CA ALA A 17 26.28 -25.92 4.42
C ALA A 17 25.06 -26.84 4.54
N THR A 18 25.28 -28.14 4.66
CA THR A 18 24.22 -29.13 4.89
C THR A 18 24.59 -29.96 6.12
N ALA A 19 23.69 -30.06 7.13
CA ALA A 19 24.02 -30.83 8.34
C ALA A 19 23.81 -32.34 8.17
N ILE A 20 22.71 -32.75 7.52
CA ILE A 20 22.51 -34.11 7.00
C ILE A 20 22.16 -34.00 5.52
N ASP A 21 22.95 -34.64 4.68
CA ASP A 21 22.78 -34.70 3.23
C ASP A 21 22.55 -36.16 2.83
N ALA A 22 21.33 -36.47 2.43
CA ALA A 22 20.93 -37.73 1.80
C ALA A 22 20.40 -37.51 0.38
N SER A 23 20.55 -36.31 -0.21
CA SER A 23 19.82 -35.89 -1.41
C SER A 23 20.38 -36.41 -2.75
N GLU A 24 21.23 -37.44 -2.73
CA GLU A 24 21.82 -37.99 -3.97
C GLU A 24 21.03 -39.20 -4.45
N GLY A 25 20.13 -39.02 -5.42
CA GLY A 25 19.48 -40.15 -6.06
C GLY A 25 18.05 -39.88 -6.49
N THR A 26 17.28 -40.95 -6.56
CA THR A 26 15.81 -40.95 -6.72
C THR A 26 15.25 -42.08 -5.83
N ASP A 27 15.97 -42.41 -4.76
CA ASP A 27 15.70 -43.53 -3.88
C ASP A 27 14.95 -43.07 -2.64
N THR A 28 14.17 -43.98 -2.08
CA THR A 28 13.47 -43.74 -0.81
C THR A 28 14.48 -43.70 0.33
N ASP A 29 14.72 -42.52 0.86
CA ASP A 29 15.56 -42.25 1.99
C ASP A 29 14.77 -42.17 3.30
N SER A 30 15.47 -42.51 4.39
CA SER A 30 14.89 -42.41 5.73
C SER A 30 15.90 -41.83 6.70
N VAL A 31 15.63 -40.62 7.15
CA VAL A 31 16.46 -39.88 8.10
C VAL A 31 15.78 -39.85 9.46
N ILE A 32 16.52 -40.23 10.50
CA ILE A 32 16.07 -40.13 11.89
C ILE A 32 17.06 -39.26 12.65
N ASN A 33 16.60 -38.09 13.12
CA ASN A 33 17.39 -37.20 13.95
C ASN A 33 16.85 -37.16 15.40
N SER A 34 17.76 -37.30 16.35
CA SER A 34 17.49 -37.12 17.80
C SER A 34 18.54 -36.25 18.48
N GLY A 35 19.49 -35.71 17.71
CA GLY A 35 20.51 -34.78 18.18
C GLY A 35 20.20 -33.36 17.73
N SER A 36 21.02 -32.41 18.18
CA SER A 36 20.96 -31.04 17.67
C SER A 36 21.79 -30.92 16.40
N LEU A 37 21.17 -30.44 15.31
CA LEU A 37 21.79 -30.16 14.03
C LEU A 37 21.92 -28.65 13.84
N ARG A 38 23.05 -28.21 13.30
CA ARG A 38 23.28 -26.83 12.90
C ARG A 38 24.05 -26.78 11.59
N ALA A 39 23.43 -26.24 10.56
CA ALA A 39 24.08 -25.82 9.32
C ALA A 39 24.22 -24.29 9.33
N GLU A 40 25.41 -23.80 9.01
CA GLU A 40 25.68 -22.38 8.95
C GLU A 40 26.59 -22.08 7.76
N SER A 41 26.10 -21.31 6.81
CA SER A 41 26.84 -20.84 5.64
C SER A 41 27.04 -19.32 5.72
N THR A 42 28.20 -18.84 5.26
CA THR A 42 28.49 -17.41 5.20
C THR A 42 29.32 -17.08 3.98
N ALA A 43 28.74 -16.31 3.06
CA ALA A 43 29.41 -15.79 1.88
C ALA A 43 29.60 -14.27 1.97
N ALA A 44 30.82 -13.82 1.71
CA ALA A 44 31.13 -12.39 1.65
C ALA A 44 31.94 -12.06 0.39
N ALA A 45 31.56 -10.98 -0.28
CA ALA A 45 32.26 -10.46 -1.45
C ALA A 45 32.35 -8.94 -1.38
N ALA A 46 33.53 -8.38 -1.61
CA ALA A 46 33.73 -6.94 -1.59
C ALA A 46 34.74 -6.51 -2.65
N THR A 47 34.45 -5.43 -3.38
CA THR A 47 35.37 -4.87 -4.36
C THR A 47 35.47 -3.36 -4.25
N SER A 48 36.61 -2.82 -4.73
CA SER A 48 36.77 -1.38 -4.90
C SER A 48 37.55 -1.09 -6.17
N THR A 49 37.09 -0.13 -6.96
CA THR A 49 37.75 0.31 -8.19
C THR A 49 37.99 1.82 -8.13
N VAL A 50 39.23 2.23 -8.45
CA VAL A 50 39.61 3.66 -8.44
C VAL A 50 40.35 3.99 -9.74
N THR A 51 39.89 5.03 -10.44
CA THR A 51 40.56 5.53 -11.64
C THR A 51 40.82 7.03 -11.60
N PHE A 52 41.91 7.43 -12.26
CA PHE A 52 42.30 8.83 -12.39
C PHE A 52 42.89 9.11 -13.79
N THR A 53 42.44 10.19 -14.41
CA THR A 53 43.08 10.75 -15.62
C THR A 53 43.18 12.28 -15.57
N ASN A 54 44.18 12.83 -16.24
CA ASN A 54 44.36 14.28 -16.33
C ASN A 54 43.60 14.87 -17.53
N ALA A 55 43.41 14.10 -18.60
CA ALA A 55 42.59 14.47 -19.75
C ALA A 55 42.10 13.22 -20.48
N GLY A 56 40.81 13.11 -20.76
CA GLY A 56 40.24 11.99 -21.52
C GLY A 56 39.13 11.27 -20.77
N LEU A 57 39.19 9.94 -20.69
CA LEU A 57 38.13 9.10 -20.11
C LEU A 57 38.69 8.33 -18.91
N ALA A 58 38.06 8.46 -17.75
CA ALA A 58 38.29 7.64 -16.56
C ALA A 58 37.02 6.81 -16.27
N VAL A 59 37.15 5.50 -16.18
CA VAL A 59 36.04 4.59 -15.85
C VAL A 59 36.45 3.64 -14.75
N ALA A 60 35.80 3.76 -13.59
CA ALA A 60 35.81 2.75 -12.54
C ALA A 60 34.50 1.97 -12.66
N ALA A 61 34.56 0.69 -13.00
CA ALA A 61 33.35 -0.11 -13.19
C ALA A 61 33.54 -1.55 -12.74
N GLY A 62 32.55 -2.10 -12.05
CA GLY A 62 32.35 -3.55 -11.95
C GLY A 62 32.05 -4.19 -13.30
N ALA A 63 31.76 -5.49 -13.31
CA ALA A 63 31.25 -6.13 -14.52
C ALA A 63 29.81 -5.69 -14.79
N VAL A 64 29.62 -4.98 -15.89
CA VAL A 64 28.35 -4.34 -16.29
C VAL A 64 27.28 -5.36 -16.75
N TRP A 65 27.62 -6.65 -16.82
CA TRP A 65 26.78 -7.70 -17.44
C TRP A 65 26.58 -8.98 -16.60
N ASP A 66 27.30 -9.19 -15.49
CA ASP A 66 27.21 -10.42 -14.67
C ASP A 66 26.76 -10.19 -13.22
N GLY A 67 26.27 -8.99 -12.89
CA GLY A 67 25.85 -8.60 -11.54
C GLY A 67 26.96 -8.01 -10.67
N GLY A 68 28.20 -7.92 -11.14
CA GLY A 68 29.29 -7.27 -10.41
C GLY A 68 29.75 -8.08 -9.19
N THR A 69 29.64 -7.50 -7.98
CA THR A 69 30.06 -8.18 -6.74
C THR A 69 28.94 -9.06 -6.19
N LYS A 70 29.14 -10.38 -6.11
CA LYS A 70 28.09 -11.36 -5.73
C LYS A 70 28.43 -12.17 -4.48
N ALA A 71 27.48 -12.33 -3.56
CA ALA A 71 27.57 -13.27 -2.43
C ALA A 71 26.34 -14.20 -2.45
N ILE A 72 26.56 -15.52 -2.40
CA ILE A 72 25.51 -16.55 -2.37
C ILE A 72 25.74 -17.46 -1.16
N SER A 73 24.76 -17.62 -0.30
CA SER A 73 24.87 -18.47 0.89
C SER A 73 23.65 -19.37 0.98
N ASP A 74 23.85 -20.69 0.95
CA ASP A 74 22.78 -21.68 1.03
C ASP A 74 23.01 -22.56 2.27
N SER A 75 21.96 -22.87 3.03
CA SER A 75 22.05 -23.67 4.26
C SER A 75 20.88 -24.62 4.40
N TYR A 76 21.17 -25.91 4.58
CA TYR A 76 20.17 -26.97 4.75
C TYR A 76 20.39 -27.70 6.08
N GLY A 77 19.36 -27.82 6.90
CA GLY A 77 19.43 -28.64 8.11
C GLY A 77 19.47 -30.13 7.75
N ILE A 78 18.38 -30.63 7.18
CA ILE A 78 18.24 -31.99 6.65
C ILE A 78 17.78 -31.87 5.19
N ALA A 79 18.49 -32.49 4.26
CA ALA A 79 18.10 -32.59 2.85
C ALA A 79 18.06 -34.07 2.45
N VAL A 80 16.95 -34.53 1.86
CA VAL A 80 16.76 -35.94 1.45
C VAL A 80 16.58 -36.15 -0.06
N GLY A 81 16.30 -35.10 -0.84
CA GLY A 81 16.39 -35.12 -2.31
C GLY A 81 15.19 -35.78 -2.99
N ASP A 82 15.32 -36.15 -4.26
CA ASP A 82 14.21 -36.77 -5.00
C ASP A 82 13.94 -38.20 -4.49
N GLY A 83 12.67 -38.62 -4.45
CA GLY A 83 12.24 -39.94 -4.02
C GLY A 83 11.24 -39.87 -2.87
N GLN A 84 10.49 -40.95 -2.64
CA GLN A 84 9.55 -41.02 -1.51
C GLN A 84 10.30 -41.12 -0.19
N ASP A 85 10.38 -40.03 0.54
CA ASP A 85 11.27 -39.88 1.67
C ASP A 85 10.57 -39.76 3.01
N ARG A 86 11.32 -40.12 4.05
CA ARG A 86 10.82 -40.03 5.44
C ARG A 86 11.82 -39.39 6.37
N VAL A 87 11.45 -38.25 6.94
CA VAL A 87 12.19 -37.56 8.00
C VAL A 87 11.47 -37.71 9.35
N ASP A 88 12.11 -38.30 10.36
CA ASP A 88 11.64 -38.32 11.76
C ASP A 88 12.62 -37.50 12.61
N ASN A 89 12.26 -36.26 12.89
CA ASN A 89 13.07 -35.33 13.65
C ASN A 89 12.53 -35.17 15.08
N SER A 90 13.39 -35.37 16.07
CA SER A 90 13.09 -35.18 17.50
C SER A 90 14.12 -34.30 18.22
N GLY A 91 15.12 -33.79 17.51
CA GLY A 91 16.10 -32.86 18.03
C GLY A 91 16.05 -31.51 17.30
N ASN A 92 16.67 -30.49 17.88
CA ASN A 92 16.61 -29.14 17.31
C ASN A 92 17.42 -29.06 16.01
N VAL A 93 16.86 -28.44 14.97
CA VAL A 93 17.51 -28.23 13.68
C VAL A 93 17.59 -26.74 13.39
N THR A 94 18.79 -26.24 13.13
CA THR A 94 19.01 -24.83 12.79
C THR A 94 19.75 -24.71 11.47
N ALA A 95 19.19 -23.97 10.52
CA ALA A 95 19.81 -23.58 9.26
C ALA A 95 20.01 -22.07 9.23
N ILE A 96 21.24 -21.60 8.95
CA ILE A 96 21.54 -20.16 8.89
C ILE A 96 22.38 -19.86 7.65
N ALA A 97 21.90 -18.94 6.82
CA ALA A 97 22.59 -18.48 5.63
C ALA A 97 22.83 -16.96 5.68
N ASN A 98 24.10 -16.55 5.55
CA ASN A 98 24.49 -15.14 5.57
C ASN A 98 25.23 -14.75 4.28
N ALA A 99 24.66 -13.85 3.48
CA ALA A 99 25.27 -13.34 2.26
C ALA A 99 25.50 -11.82 2.32
N ALA A 100 26.75 -11.37 2.15
CA ALA A 100 27.10 -9.95 2.17
C ALA A 100 27.94 -9.55 0.94
N ALA A 101 27.40 -8.66 0.11
CA ALA A 101 28.06 -8.13 -1.08
C ALA A 101 28.23 -6.61 -0.99
N ALA A 102 29.43 -6.10 -1.32
CA ALA A 102 29.68 -4.66 -1.34
C ALA A 102 30.59 -4.19 -2.48
N GLU A 103 30.26 -3.07 -3.12
CA GLU A 103 31.09 -2.49 -4.19
C GLU A 103 31.27 -0.98 -4.08
N LEU A 104 32.51 -0.53 -4.28
CA LEU A 104 32.87 0.90 -4.32
C LEU A 104 33.51 1.27 -5.67
N GLY A 105 32.95 2.26 -6.38
CA GLY A 105 33.50 2.82 -7.61
C GLY A 105 33.90 4.29 -7.45
N VAL A 106 35.15 4.65 -7.76
CA VAL A 106 35.61 6.05 -7.74
C VAL A 106 36.32 6.42 -9.04
N SER A 107 35.84 7.46 -9.72
CA SER A 107 36.42 7.95 -10.97
C SER A 107 36.70 9.45 -10.94
N VAL A 108 37.91 9.83 -11.34
CA VAL A 108 38.33 11.24 -11.38
C VAL A 108 38.96 11.57 -12.73
N ALA A 109 38.40 12.57 -13.41
CA ALA A 109 38.97 13.13 -14.63
C ALA A 109 39.18 14.64 -14.46
N VAL A 110 40.40 15.17 -14.59
CA VAL A 110 40.57 16.64 -14.50
C VAL A 110 39.81 17.34 -15.63
N THR A 111 39.94 16.85 -16.87
CA THR A 111 39.10 17.26 -18.00
C THR A 111 38.65 16.03 -18.80
N GLY A 112 37.40 16.01 -19.24
CA GLY A 112 36.80 14.90 -19.99
C GLY A 112 35.71 14.18 -19.20
N VAL A 113 35.66 12.85 -19.30
CA VAL A 113 34.58 12.02 -18.77
C VAL A 113 35.07 11.18 -17.59
N ALA A 114 34.35 11.23 -16.47
CA ALA A 114 34.51 10.35 -15.31
C ALA A 114 33.24 9.51 -15.14
N GLY A 115 33.36 8.19 -15.25
CA GLY A 115 32.28 7.24 -14.98
C GLY A 115 32.63 6.33 -13.81
N ALA A 116 31.72 6.19 -12.84
CA ALA A 116 31.81 5.26 -11.73
C ALA A 116 30.54 4.41 -11.75
N ILE A 117 30.68 3.10 -11.93
CA ILE A 117 29.57 2.16 -11.96
C ILE A 117 29.85 1.04 -10.96
N ALA A 118 28.89 0.71 -10.10
CA ALA A 118 28.99 -0.36 -9.10
C ALA A 118 27.69 -1.14 -9.03
N THR A 119 27.77 -2.46 -8.88
CA THR A 119 26.60 -3.33 -8.67
C THR A 119 26.94 -4.39 -7.63
N SER A 120 25.99 -4.75 -6.78
CA SER A 120 26.21 -5.81 -5.80
C SER A 120 24.97 -6.64 -5.57
N THR A 121 25.14 -7.95 -5.47
CA THR A 121 24.05 -8.92 -5.26
C THR A 121 24.35 -9.80 -4.06
N GLY A 122 23.49 -9.76 -3.04
CA GLY A 122 23.48 -10.72 -1.93
C GLY A 122 22.31 -11.68 -2.06
N THR A 123 22.55 -12.98 -1.95
CA THR A 123 21.50 -14.02 -1.99
C THR A 123 21.73 -15.00 -0.85
N SER A 124 20.74 -15.17 0.03
CA SER A 124 20.77 -16.15 1.12
C SER A 124 19.54 -17.05 1.09
N SER A 125 19.73 -18.36 1.15
CA SER A 125 18.65 -19.34 1.31
C SER A 125 18.93 -20.26 2.50
N ALA A 126 17.96 -20.45 3.38
CA ALA A 126 18.06 -21.34 4.53
C ALA A 126 16.80 -22.22 4.66
N THR A 127 16.95 -23.53 4.57
CA THR A 127 15.85 -24.50 4.78
C THR A 127 16.19 -25.44 5.94
N ALA A 128 15.31 -25.59 6.93
CA ALA A 128 15.57 -26.49 8.06
C ALA A 128 15.38 -27.98 7.67
N ILE A 129 14.28 -28.33 6.99
CA ILE A 129 14.05 -29.67 6.43
C ILE A 129 13.56 -29.50 4.98
N ASP A 130 14.25 -30.15 4.05
CA ASP A 130 13.99 -30.14 2.61
C ASP A 130 13.88 -31.60 2.12
N THR A 131 12.75 -31.97 1.50
CA THR A 131 12.55 -33.31 0.93
C THR A 131 12.54 -33.38 -0.60
N GLY A 132 13.01 -32.34 -1.30
CA GLY A 132 13.10 -32.38 -2.76
C GLY A 132 11.84 -31.84 -3.46
N GLU A 133 11.80 -31.95 -4.80
CA GLU A 133 10.86 -31.20 -5.68
C GLU A 133 10.24 -32.11 -6.77
N ALA A 134 10.17 -33.43 -6.54
CA ALA A 134 9.82 -34.39 -7.59
C ALA A 134 8.31 -34.65 -7.69
N GLU A 135 7.70 -34.29 -8.84
CA GLU A 135 6.25 -34.25 -9.15
C GLU A 135 5.36 -35.50 -8.84
N GLU A 136 5.89 -36.61 -8.32
CA GLU A 136 5.11 -37.82 -7.97
C GLU A 136 5.51 -38.49 -6.64
N ASP A 137 6.46 -37.93 -5.91
CA ASP A 137 6.91 -38.52 -4.66
C ASP A 137 5.94 -38.19 -3.52
N ALA A 138 6.07 -38.91 -2.39
CA ALA A 138 5.09 -38.90 -1.33
C ALA A 138 5.85 -38.96 -0.03
N ASP A 139 6.13 -37.78 0.48
CA ASP A 139 7.07 -37.57 1.55
C ASP A 139 6.37 -37.52 2.88
N THR A 140 7.12 -37.87 3.92
CA THR A 140 6.61 -37.80 5.28
C THR A 140 7.62 -37.17 6.21
N VAL A 141 7.26 -35.99 6.72
CA VAL A 141 8.00 -35.28 7.76
C VAL A 141 7.25 -35.40 9.07
N ILE A 142 7.87 -36.04 10.06
CA ILE A 142 7.40 -36.00 11.45
C ILE A 142 8.39 -35.20 12.27
N ASN A 143 7.99 -34.03 12.72
CA ASN A 143 8.83 -33.14 13.51
C ASN A 143 8.30 -32.98 14.95
N ARG A 144 9.20 -33.23 15.92
CA ARG A 144 8.95 -33.02 17.36
C ARG A 144 10.02 -32.14 18.01
N GLY A 145 11.05 -31.73 17.27
CA GLY A 145 12.10 -30.84 17.74
C GLY A 145 11.89 -29.43 17.18
N ASP A 146 12.49 -28.43 17.80
CA ASP A 146 12.36 -27.05 17.30
C ASP A 146 13.14 -26.88 15.99
N LEU A 147 12.54 -26.19 15.02
CA LEU A 147 13.16 -25.84 13.74
C LEU A 147 13.42 -24.33 13.71
N THR A 148 14.61 -23.95 13.23
CA THR A 148 14.95 -22.55 13.00
C THR A 148 15.60 -22.40 11.63
N ALA A 149 15.09 -21.49 10.81
CA ALA A 149 15.72 -21.09 9.54
C ALA A 149 15.93 -19.58 9.50
N GLU A 150 17.17 -19.15 9.30
CA GLU A 150 17.55 -17.73 9.24
C GLU A 150 18.31 -17.43 7.94
N ALA A 151 17.75 -16.57 7.09
CA ALA A 151 18.39 -16.10 5.87
C ALA A 151 18.64 -14.59 5.93
N ASN A 152 19.91 -14.18 5.85
CA ASN A 152 20.32 -12.77 5.86
C ASN A 152 21.06 -12.39 4.57
N ALA A 153 20.48 -11.50 3.77
CA ALA A 153 21.10 -10.94 2.57
C ALA A 153 21.37 -9.44 2.72
N LEU A 154 22.62 -9.04 2.47
CA LEU A 154 23.06 -7.64 2.47
C LEU A 154 23.76 -7.31 1.15
N ALA A 155 23.31 -6.26 0.48
CA ALA A 155 23.95 -5.69 -0.69
C ALA A 155 24.14 -4.18 -0.52
N ALA A 156 25.35 -3.68 -0.79
CA ALA A 156 25.66 -2.26 -0.64
C ALA A 156 26.59 -1.73 -1.74
N THR A 157 26.22 -0.61 -2.35
CA THR A 157 27.07 0.05 -3.36
C THR A 157 27.30 1.53 -3.07
N ALA A 158 28.46 2.02 -3.50
CA ALA A 158 28.76 3.45 -3.47
C ALA A 158 29.56 3.86 -4.72
N THR A 159 29.15 4.94 -5.38
CA THR A 159 29.83 5.48 -6.56
C THR A 159 30.12 6.96 -6.44
N VAL A 160 31.33 7.36 -6.87
CA VAL A 160 31.76 8.76 -6.87
C VAL A 160 32.46 9.10 -8.17
N SER A 161 31.94 10.09 -8.89
CA SER A 161 32.54 10.62 -10.12
C SER A 161 32.80 12.11 -10.04
N VAL A 162 34.03 12.52 -10.36
CA VAL A 162 34.43 13.94 -10.29
C VAL A 162 35.13 14.39 -11.57
N THR A 163 34.68 15.52 -12.13
CA THR A 163 35.36 16.22 -13.22
C THR A 163 35.43 17.73 -13.03
N THR A 164 36.51 18.36 -13.50
CA THR A 164 36.58 19.85 -13.52
C THR A 164 35.91 20.41 -14.78
N ALA A 165 35.94 19.69 -15.89
CA ALA A 165 35.25 20.09 -17.11
C ALA A 165 34.89 18.85 -17.94
N GLY A 166 33.60 18.63 -18.21
CA GLY A 166 33.11 17.53 -19.05
C GLY A 166 31.89 16.82 -18.46
N VAL A 167 31.97 15.49 -18.31
CA VAL A 167 30.85 14.67 -17.85
C VAL A 167 31.27 13.83 -16.65
N ALA A 168 30.49 13.85 -15.57
CA ALA A 168 30.60 12.94 -14.43
C ALA A 168 29.33 12.10 -14.34
N VAL A 169 29.47 10.78 -14.32
CA VAL A 169 28.36 9.83 -14.13
C VAL A 169 28.71 8.88 -12.99
N ALA A 170 27.84 8.77 -12.00
CA ALA A 170 27.94 7.85 -10.87
C ALA A 170 26.62 7.07 -10.76
N GLY A 171 26.68 5.76 -10.60
CA GLY A 171 25.49 4.96 -10.26
C GLY A 171 25.60 3.47 -10.52
N GLY A 172 24.48 2.76 -10.36
CA GLY A 172 24.34 1.35 -10.71
C GLY A 172 24.22 1.05 -12.21
N ALA A 173 24.21 -0.24 -12.56
CA ALA A 173 23.86 -0.67 -13.91
C ALA A 173 22.34 -0.54 -14.14
N SER A 174 21.95 0.57 -14.78
CA SER A 174 20.55 1.01 -14.99
C SER A 174 19.65 0.08 -15.85
N TRP A 175 20.10 -1.11 -16.25
CA TRP A 175 19.36 -2.00 -17.17
C TRP A 175 19.21 -3.44 -16.68
N ALA A 176 19.89 -3.87 -15.59
CA ALA A 176 19.80 -5.27 -15.12
C ALA A 176 20.28 -5.58 -13.69
N GLY A 177 20.46 -4.60 -12.79
CA GLY A 177 20.74 -4.93 -11.38
C GLY A 177 21.70 -3.97 -10.71
N GLY A 178 21.15 -2.89 -10.13
CA GLY A 178 21.88 -2.01 -9.23
C GLY A 178 22.33 -2.76 -7.97
N THR A 179 21.77 -2.40 -6.83
CA THR A 179 22.03 -3.12 -5.57
C THR A 179 20.87 -4.06 -5.29
N THR A 180 21.11 -5.37 -5.20
CA THR A 180 20.04 -6.37 -5.01
C THR A 180 20.33 -7.29 -3.83
N ALA A 181 19.39 -7.42 -2.91
CA ALA A 181 19.42 -8.41 -1.84
C ALA A 181 18.21 -9.36 -1.96
N ASN A 182 18.43 -10.66 -1.81
CA ASN A 182 17.37 -11.68 -1.80
C ASN A 182 17.59 -12.66 -0.64
N ALA A 183 16.63 -12.76 0.27
CA ALA A 183 16.65 -13.72 1.38
C ALA A 183 15.43 -14.65 1.29
N GLN A 184 15.65 -15.95 1.51
CA GLN A 184 14.60 -16.96 1.55
C GLN A 184 14.83 -17.87 2.76
N ALA A 185 13.84 -18.06 3.62
CA ALA A 185 13.92 -18.96 4.76
C ALA A 185 12.71 -19.92 4.78
N ARG A 186 12.95 -21.22 4.91
CA ARG A 186 11.93 -22.28 4.90
C ARG A 186 12.08 -23.21 6.11
N GLY A 187 10.97 -23.53 6.77
CA GLY A 187 10.97 -24.46 7.90
C GLY A 187 10.98 -25.91 7.43
N ILE A 188 9.85 -26.35 6.90
CA ILE A 188 9.64 -27.65 6.27
C ILE A 188 9.19 -27.40 4.84
N GLU A 189 9.90 -27.99 3.90
CA GLU A 189 9.64 -27.91 2.46
C GLU A 189 9.60 -29.34 1.94
N VAL A 190 8.48 -29.76 1.35
CA VAL A 190 8.28 -31.15 0.91
C VAL A 190 8.09 -31.37 -0.59
N GLY A 191 8.14 -30.28 -1.38
CA GLY A 191 8.03 -30.37 -2.84
C GLY A 191 6.63 -30.75 -3.31
N GLU A 192 6.51 -31.15 -4.57
CA GLU A 192 5.27 -31.66 -5.12
C GLU A 192 5.05 -33.13 -4.72
N GLY A 193 3.83 -33.51 -4.35
CA GLY A 193 3.61 -34.89 -3.92
C GLY A 193 2.33 -35.08 -3.16
N THR A 194 2.07 -36.30 -2.71
CA THR A 194 1.05 -36.53 -1.67
C THR A 194 1.77 -36.60 -0.34
N ASP A 195 1.85 -35.46 0.34
CA ASP A 195 2.77 -35.29 1.44
C ASP A 195 2.07 -35.27 2.80
N LEU A 196 2.81 -35.72 3.82
CA LEU A 196 2.35 -35.71 5.20
C LEU A 196 3.36 -34.99 6.09
N VAL A 197 2.93 -33.85 6.63
CA VAL A 197 3.68 -33.09 7.63
C VAL A 197 2.96 -33.21 8.98
N ASP A 198 3.61 -33.84 9.96
CA ASP A 198 3.15 -33.91 11.36
C ASP A 198 4.13 -33.17 12.26
N ASN A 199 3.81 -31.91 12.57
CA ASN A 199 4.62 -31.01 13.37
C ASN A 199 4.07 -30.81 14.78
N SER A 200 4.95 -31.00 15.76
CA SER A 200 4.70 -30.72 17.18
C SER A 200 5.82 -29.94 17.86
N GLY A 201 6.91 -29.64 17.13
CA GLY A 201 7.96 -28.73 17.58
C GLY A 201 7.65 -27.30 17.11
N ASN A 202 8.26 -26.31 17.76
CA ASN A 202 8.12 -24.93 17.31
C ASN A 202 8.92 -24.69 16.03
N ILE A 203 8.43 -23.83 15.14
CA ILE A 203 9.12 -23.45 13.90
C ILE A 203 9.29 -21.94 13.90
N ASP A 204 10.55 -21.48 13.98
CA ASP A 204 10.91 -20.06 13.97
C ASP A 204 11.64 -19.73 12.66
N ILE A 205 11.04 -18.88 11.81
CA ILE A 205 11.56 -18.53 10.48
C ILE A 205 11.86 -17.04 10.41
N TRP A 206 13.06 -16.71 9.93
CA TRP A 206 13.49 -15.33 9.77
C TRP A 206 14.18 -15.10 8.42
N SER A 207 13.56 -14.29 7.56
CA SER A 207 14.13 -13.86 6.29
C SER A 207 14.37 -12.36 6.30
N ASN A 208 15.62 -11.94 6.14
CA ASN A 208 15.99 -10.53 6.22
C ASN A 208 16.89 -10.11 5.06
N SER A 209 16.45 -9.10 4.32
CA SER A 209 17.07 -8.60 3.10
C SER A 209 17.29 -7.09 3.19
N ILE A 210 18.50 -6.64 2.85
CA ILE A 210 18.89 -5.22 2.94
C ILE A 210 19.69 -4.82 1.69
N ALA A 211 19.19 -3.86 0.93
CA ALA A 211 19.85 -3.28 -0.25
C ALA A 211 20.05 -1.77 -0.10
N ALA A 212 21.29 -1.27 -0.28
CA ALA A 212 21.58 0.16 -0.18
C ALA A 212 22.52 0.69 -1.26
N GLU A 213 22.19 1.82 -1.90
CA GLU A 213 23.05 2.48 -2.89
C GLU A 213 23.25 3.99 -2.62
N ALA A 214 24.48 4.47 -2.78
CA ALA A 214 24.80 5.89 -2.83
C ALA A 214 25.56 6.29 -4.10
N ALA A 215 25.06 7.29 -4.84
CA ALA A 215 25.68 7.79 -6.07
C ALA A 215 25.98 9.30 -6.01
N VAL A 216 27.24 9.69 -6.24
CA VAL A 216 27.68 11.10 -6.19
C VAL A 216 28.40 11.51 -7.46
N ALA A 217 27.86 12.47 -8.19
CA ALA A 217 28.46 13.05 -9.39
C ALA A 217 28.76 14.55 -9.22
N VAL A 218 29.99 14.96 -9.49
CA VAL A 218 30.44 16.35 -9.41
C VAL A 218 31.12 16.77 -10.71
N ALA A 219 30.59 17.79 -11.37
CA ALA A 219 31.22 18.40 -12.54
C ALA A 219 31.36 19.91 -12.32
N VAL A 220 32.58 20.47 -12.22
CA VAL A 220 32.70 21.94 -12.03
C VAL A 220 32.06 22.68 -13.21
N SER A 221 32.32 22.24 -14.45
CA SER A 221 31.57 22.65 -15.63
C SER A 221 31.20 21.44 -16.49
N GLY A 222 29.94 21.40 -16.94
CA GLY A 222 29.40 20.35 -17.80
C GLY A 222 28.26 19.59 -17.16
N VAL A 223 28.25 18.26 -17.32
CA VAL A 223 27.13 17.39 -16.92
C VAL A 223 27.52 16.54 -15.71
N ALA A 224 26.68 16.51 -14.67
CA ALA A 224 26.77 15.61 -13.53
C ALA A 224 25.48 14.77 -13.45
N ALA A 225 25.62 13.44 -13.45
CA ALA A 225 24.51 12.50 -13.35
C ALA A 225 24.79 11.47 -12.25
N GLY A 226 23.96 11.45 -11.22
CA GLY A 226 24.00 10.51 -10.10
C GLY A 226 22.71 9.70 -10.14
N VAL A 227 22.82 8.38 -10.25
CA VAL A 227 21.68 7.47 -10.33
C VAL A 227 21.88 6.35 -9.33
N ALA A 228 20.88 6.04 -8.51
CA ALA A 228 20.99 4.99 -7.50
C ALA A 228 19.73 4.12 -7.50
N THR A 229 19.89 2.80 -7.45
CA THR A 229 18.79 1.83 -7.43
C THR A 229 19.07 0.70 -6.44
N ALA A 230 18.07 0.34 -5.64
CA ALA A 230 18.20 -0.73 -4.67
C ALA A 230 16.92 -1.57 -4.65
N THR A 231 17.07 -2.89 -4.67
CA THR A 231 15.99 -3.88 -4.65
C THR A 231 16.25 -4.86 -3.53
N SER A 232 15.31 -4.99 -2.61
CA SER A 232 15.36 -5.92 -1.48
C SER A 232 14.17 -6.86 -1.54
N SER A 233 14.40 -8.16 -1.53
CA SER A 233 13.36 -9.21 -1.49
C SER A 233 13.60 -10.13 -0.31
N ALA A 234 12.58 -10.36 0.51
CA ALA A 234 12.59 -11.34 1.60
C ALA A 234 11.35 -12.24 1.49
N ASP A 235 11.57 -13.54 1.62
CA ASP A 235 10.54 -14.57 1.57
C ASP A 235 10.74 -15.57 2.72
N ALA A 236 9.67 -15.91 3.42
CA ALA A 236 9.69 -16.76 4.61
C ALA A 236 8.47 -17.68 4.63
N SER A 237 8.68 -19.00 4.79
CA SER A 237 7.59 -19.98 4.96
C SER A 237 7.91 -20.97 6.09
N ALA A 238 6.94 -21.27 6.96
CA ALA A 238 7.14 -22.29 8.01
C ALA A 238 6.91 -23.72 7.48
N ILE A 239 5.80 -23.97 6.80
CA ILE A 239 5.50 -25.26 6.16
C ILE A 239 5.02 -24.96 4.72
N ASP A 240 5.70 -25.55 3.74
CA ASP A 240 5.42 -25.44 2.31
C ASP A 240 5.38 -26.85 1.70
N THR A 241 4.21 -27.25 1.16
CA THR A 241 4.02 -28.54 0.45
C THR A 241 4.00 -28.40 -1.07
N GLY A 242 4.63 -27.35 -1.59
CA GLY A 242 4.83 -27.17 -3.03
C GLY A 242 3.60 -26.69 -3.78
N PHE A 243 3.65 -26.75 -5.12
CA PHE A 243 2.61 -26.22 -6.02
C PHE A 243 1.86 -27.32 -6.80
N GLY A 244 1.93 -28.57 -6.33
CA GLY A 244 1.33 -29.72 -7.00
C GLY A 244 -0.17 -29.84 -6.74
N ASN A 245 -0.89 -30.58 -7.58
CA ASN A 245 -2.33 -30.86 -7.43
C ASN A 245 -2.59 -32.14 -6.60
N ALA A 246 -1.56 -32.65 -5.94
CA ALA A 246 -1.64 -33.86 -5.14
C ALA A 246 -2.10 -33.51 -3.72
N VAL A 247 -2.66 -34.50 -3.01
CA VAL A 247 -3.36 -34.23 -1.75
C VAL A 247 -2.38 -34.26 -0.58
N ASP A 248 -2.30 -33.13 0.11
CA ASP A 248 -1.42 -32.94 1.24
C ASP A 248 -2.18 -32.95 2.57
N VAL A 249 -1.48 -33.43 3.60
CA VAL A 249 -1.99 -33.43 4.97
C VAL A 249 -0.98 -32.76 5.89
N VAL A 250 -1.36 -31.61 6.42
CA VAL A 250 -0.58 -30.88 7.42
C VAL A 250 -1.27 -30.98 8.78
N LYS A 251 -0.55 -31.49 9.78
CA LYS A 251 -0.97 -31.52 11.17
C LYS A 251 0.01 -30.71 11.99
N ASN A 252 -0.44 -29.59 12.53
CA ASN A 252 0.39 -28.71 13.33
C ASN A 252 -0.15 -28.57 14.77
N SER A 253 0.75 -28.79 15.73
CA SER A 253 0.50 -28.57 17.16
C SER A 253 1.60 -27.75 17.85
N GLY A 254 2.68 -27.43 17.11
CA GLY A 254 3.71 -26.49 17.57
C GLY A 254 3.37 -25.07 17.14
N ASP A 255 4.00 -24.08 17.79
CA ASP A 255 3.85 -22.68 17.38
C ASP A 255 4.70 -22.41 16.12
N LEU A 256 4.13 -21.71 15.15
CA LEU A 256 4.79 -21.24 13.93
C LEU A 256 4.95 -19.72 14.00
N ASP A 257 6.18 -19.23 13.98
CA ASP A 257 6.51 -17.80 13.97
C ASP A 257 7.35 -17.51 12.72
N VAL A 258 6.79 -16.73 11.79
CA VAL A 258 7.38 -16.48 10.47
C VAL A 258 7.53 -14.99 10.26
N THR A 259 8.77 -14.51 10.26
CA THR A 259 9.09 -13.10 9.99
C THR A 259 9.85 -12.94 8.67
N SER A 260 9.39 -12.02 7.85
CA SER A 260 10.04 -11.57 6.63
C SER A 260 10.27 -10.05 6.68
N HIS A 261 11.47 -9.59 6.36
CA HIS A 261 11.86 -8.19 6.40
C HIS A 261 12.72 -7.78 5.21
N ALA A 262 12.26 -6.79 4.44
CA ALA A 262 12.98 -6.24 3.31
C ALA A 262 13.18 -4.73 3.45
N LEU A 263 14.43 -4.26 3.34
CA LEU A 263 14.80 -2.85 3.41
C LEU A 263 15.61 -2.40 2.18
N ALA A 264 15.10 -1.43 1.43
CA ALA A 264 15.80 -0.83 0.30
C ALA A 264 16.01 0.68 0.50
N ALA A 265 17.25 1.17 0.31
CA ALA A 265 17.58 2.58 0.53
C ALA A 265 18.52 3.15 -0.54
N THR A 266 18.18 4.32 -1.10
CA THR A 266 19.02 4.99 -2.11
C THR A 266 19.30 6.45 -1.80
N THR A 267 20.46 6.94 -2.23
CA THR A 267 20.78 8.37 -2.24
C THR A 267 21.56 8.78 -3.49
N SER A 268 21.07 9.78 -4.22
CA SER A 268 21.74 10.34 -5.41
C SER A 268 22.04 11.83 -5.24
N VAL A 269 23.28 12.24 -5.53
CA VAL A 269 23.72 13.64 -5.45
C VAL A 269 24.43 14.06 -6.74
N SER A 270 23.95 15.14 -7.36
CA SER A 270 24.57 15.73 -8.55
C SER A 270 24.86 17.21 -8.36
N VAL A 271 26.10 17.63 -8.63
CA VAL A 271 26.53 19.03 -8.46
C VAL A 271 27.26 19.54 -9.69
N THR A 272 26.85 20.70 -10.19
CA THR A 272 27.58 21.48 -11.20
C THR A 272 27.62 22.98 -10.92
N THR A 273 28.72 23.65 -11.28
CA THR A 273 28.76 25.13 -11.25
C THR A 273 28.15 25.72 -12.53
N ALA A 274 28.30 25.03 -13.66
CA ALA A 274 27.72 25.47 -14.93
C ALA A 274 27.40 24.27 -15.83
N GLY A 275 26.12 24.06 -16.16
CA GLY A 275 25.68 23.01 -17.09
C GLY A 275 24.43 22.29 -16.61
N VAL A 276 24.48 20.96 -16.52
CA VAL A 276 23.33 20.12 -16.16
C VAL A 276 23.69 19.21 -14.99
N ALA A 277 22.89 19.23 -13.92
CA ALA A 277 22.93 18.26 -12.83
C ALA A 277 21.63 17.46 -12.83
N VAL A 278 21.74 16.14 -12.79
CA VAL A 278 20.59 15.22 -12.67
C VAL A 278 20.89 14.21 -11.57
N ALA A 279 20.07 14.19 -10.53
CA ALA A 279 20.06 13.13 -9.54
C ALA A 279 18.77 12.34 -9.72
N ALA A 280 18.84 11.02 -9.84
CA ALA A 280 17.66 10.21 -10.10
C ALA A 280 17.72 8.84 -9.38
N GLY A 281 16.55 8.22 -9.20
CA GLY A 281 16.42 6.76 -9.14
C GLY A 281 16.31 6.17 -10.57
N ASP A 282 15.95 4.89 -10.67
CA ASP A 282 15.53 4.35 -11.97
C ASP A 282 14.26 5.06 -12.46
N VAL A 283 14.16 5.27 -13.77
CA VAL A 283 13.05 6.02 -14.40
C VAL A 283 12.05 5.07 -15.09
N TRP A 284 12.37 3.77 -15.14
CA TRP A 284 11.59 2.77 -15.89
C TRP A 284 11.17 1.53 -15.09
N ASP A 285 11.87 1.18 -14.00
CA ASP A 285 11.69 -0.05 -13.22
C ASP A 285 11.66 0.22 -11.69
N GLY A 286 10.84 1.17 -11.24
CA GLY A 286 10.45 1.26 -9.82
C GLY A 286 11.46 1.88 -8.83
N GLY A 287 12.65 2.32 -9.26
CA GLY A 287 13.57 3.10 -8.42
C GLY A 287 14.16 2.33 -7.23
N THR A 288 13.60 2.53 -6.03
CA THR A 288 14.00 1.81 -4.80
C THR A 288 12.86 0.88 -4.40
N GLU A 289 13.07 -0.43 -4.32
CA GLU A 289 12.00 -1.41 -4.14
C GLU A 289 12.30 -2.38 -2.99
N ALA A 290 11.33 -2.56 -2.09
CA ALA A 290 11.34 -3.57 -1.04
C ALA A 290 10.11 -4.48 -1.15
N LYS A 291 10.32 -5.80 -1.13
CA LYS A 291 9.28 -6.83 -1.19
C LYS A 291 9.47 -7.82 -0.05
N SER A 292 8.41 -8.07 0.71
CA SER A 292 8.42 -8.98 1.86
C SER A 292 7.22 -9.91 1.77
N SER A 293 7.45 -11.23 1.85
CA SER A 293 6.42 -12.27 1.89
C SER A 293 6.62 -13.15 3.12
N ALA A 294 5.55 -13.41 3.89
CA ALA A 294 5.56 -14.32 5.04
C ALA A 294 4.37 -15.29 4.96
N ARG A 295 4.64 -16.60 5.00
CA ARG A 295 3.65 -17.68 4.90
C ARG A 295 3.76 -18.65 6.08
N GLY A 296 2.65 -18.96 6.74
CA GLY A 296 2.66 -19.86 7.91
C GLY A 296 2.61 -21.32 7.48
N ILE A 297 1.44 -21.72 6.97
CA ILE A 297 1.22 -23.01 6.33
C ILE A 297 0.75 -22.72 4.90
N GLU A 298 1.51 -23.19 3.93
CA GLU A 298 1.18 -23.15 2.52
C GLU A 298 1.13 -24.60 2.03
N VAL A 299 0.00 -24.95 1.42
CA VAL A 299 -0.14 -26.21 0.70
C VAL A 299 -0.36 -25.94 -0.78
N GLY A 300 -0.21 -27.00 -1.58
CA GLY A 300 -0.37 -26.94 -3.02
C GLY A 300 -1.81 -26.71 -3.46
N GLU A 301 -2.06 -27.02 -4.72
CA GLU A 301 -3.36 -26.87 -5.36
C GLU A 301 -4.23 -28.14 -5.15
N GLY A 302 -3.88 -28.98 -4.18
CA GLY A 302 -4.52 -30.27 -3.93
C GLY A 302 -5.88 -30.14 -3.25
N ALA A 303 -6.50 -31.28 -2.93
CA ALA A 303 -7.68 -31.29 -2.04
C ALA A 303 -7.20 -31.57 -0.63
N ASP A 304 -6.69 -30.53 0.02
CA ASP A 304 -5.75 -30.63 1.11
C ASP A 304 -6.44 -30.58 2.48
N THR A 305 -5.73 -31.03 3.50
CA THR A 305 -6.25 -31.02 4.88
C THR A 305 -5.24 -30.45 5.84
N ILE A 306 -5.64 -29.36 6.50
CA ILE A 306 -4.86 -28.69 7.53
C ILE A 306 -5.57 -28.85 8.88
N GLU A 307 -4.93 -29.57 9.81
CA GLU A 307 -5.34 -29.64 11.22
C GLU A 307 -4.36 -28.82 12.05
N ASN A 308 -4.73 -27.60 12.44
CA ASN A 308 -3.90 -26.72 13.26
C ASN A 308 -4.44 -26.57 14.69
N SER A 309 -3.56 -26.74 15.68
CA SER A 309 -3.83 -26.52 17.10
C SER A 309 -2.77 -25.68 17.81
N GLY A 310 -1.64 -25.39 17.14
CA GLY A 310 -0.64 -24.44 17.61
C GLY A 310 -0.94 -23.03 17.10
N SER A 311 -0.26 -22.02 17.63
CA SER A 311 -0.39 -20.66 17.09
C SER A 311 0.34 -20.53 15.76
N VAL A 312 -0.25 -19.81 14.80
CA VAL A 312 0.39 -19.45 13.53
C VAL A 312 0.47 -17.93 13.47
N GLN A 313 1.69 -17.40 13.45
CA GLN A 313 1.97 -15.97 13.33
C GLN A 313 2.85 -15.71 12.11
N THR A 314 2.38 -14.82 11.23
CA THR A 314 3.14 -14.34 10.07
C THR A 314 3.29 -12.82 10.11
N ASP A 315 4.51 -12.34 9.89
CA ASP A 315 4.89 -10.93 9.93
C ASP A 315 5.70 -10.58 8.66
N ALA A 316 5.13 -9.82 7.74
CA ALA A 316 5.80 -9.30 6.55
C ALA A 316 6.06 -7.79 6.67
N TRP A 317 7.32 -7.36 6.57
CA TRP A 317 7.71 -5.95 6.67
C TRP A 317 8.57 -5.50 5.47
N ALA A 318 8.04 -4.57 4.66
CA ALA A 318 8.80 -3.90 3.61
C ALA A 318 9.02 -2.39 3.89
N GLU A 319 10.27 -1.93 3.81
CA GLU A 319 10.65 -0.51 3.91
C GLU A 319 11.48 -0.06 2.70
N SER A 320 11.07 1.03 2.06
CA SER A 320 11.78 1.63 0.92
C SER A 320 11.99 3.13 1.10
N ALA A 321 13.22 3.60 0.90
CA ALA A 321 13.58 5.00 1.08
C ALA A 321 14.47 5.53 -0.05
N SER A 322 14.13 6.68 -0.64
CA SER A 322 14.93 7.31 -1.70
C SER A 322 15.15 8.80 -1.46
N ALA A 323 16.38 9.29 -1.64
CA ALA A 323 16.70 10.71 -1.54
C ALA A 323 17.56 11.20 -2.70
N THR A 324 17.13 12.28 -3.37
CA THR A 324 17.87 12.87 -4.49
C THR A 324 18.12 14.36 -4.31
N ILE A 325 19.35 14.79 -4.60
CA ILE A 325 19.78 16.19 -4.50
C ILE A 325 20.49 16.61 -5.78
N SER A 326 20.00 17.67 -6.40
CA SER A 326 20.58 18.22 -7.62
C SER A 326 20.86 19.71 -7.51
N VAL A 327 22.10 20.11 -7.77
CA VAL A 327 22.56 21.50 -7.63
C VAL A 327 23.26 21.93 -8.92
N ALA A 328 22.73 22.96 -9.58
CA ALA A 328 23.38 23.61 -10.72
C ALA A 328 23.48 25.11 -10.48
N VAL A 329 24.65 25.68 -10.22
CA VAL A 329 24.74 27.14 -9.95
C VAL A 329 24.22 27.95 -11.16
N ALA A 330 24.60 27.59 -12.37
CA ALA A 330 23.99 28.08 -13.61
C ALA A 330 23.64 26.91 -14.54
N GLY A 331 22.38 26.82 -14.96
CA GLY A 331 21.88 25.79 -15.88
C GLY A 331 20.70 25.01 -15.31
N VAL A 332 20.67 23.70 -15.55
CA VAL A 332 19.53 22.83 -15.22
C VAL A 332 19.88 21.90 -14.06
N ALA A 333 19.04 21.86 -13.04
CA ALA A 333 19.08 20.90 -11.94
C ALA A 333 17.79 20.07 -11.93
N GLY A 334 17.89 18.77 -12.15
CA GLY A 334 16.79 17.80 -12.04
C GLY A 334 17.04 16.82 -10.90
N ALA A 335 16.04 16.62 -10.04
CA ALA A 335 16.04 15.61 -8.98
C ALA A 335 14.78 14.74 -9.12
N VAL A 336 14.93 13.41 -9.16
CA VAL A 336 13.81 12.47 -9.25
C VAL A 336 14.00 11.36 -8.23
N SER A 337 13.01 11.10 -7.39
CA SER A 337 13.07 10.08 -6.34
C SER A 337 11.81 9.24 -6.34
N THR A 338 11.93 7.92 -6.22
CA THR A 338 10.80 7.00 -6.08
C THR A 338 11.16 5.87 -5.13
N ALA A 339 10.15 5.38 -4.42
CA ALA A 339 10.26 4.30 -3.45
C ALA A 339 8.98 3.46 -3.48
N THR A 340 9.14 2.14 -3.56
CA THR A 340 8.07 1.14 -3.56
C THR A 340 8.31 0.13 -2.44
N ALA A 341 7.31 -0.10 -1.60
CA ALA A 341 7.31 -1.13 -0.57
C ALA A 341 6.08 -2.02 -0.72
N THR A 342 6.26 -3.34 -0.75
CA THR A 342 5.18 -4.34 -0.82
C THR A 342 5.38 -5.38 0.27
N ALA A 343 4.39 -5.56 1.15
CA ALA A 343 4.36 -6.59 2.17
C ALA A 343 3.12 -7.45 2.00
N ASP A 344 3.30 -8.76 1.92
CA ASP A 344 2.23 -9.75 1.76
C ASP A 344 2.38 -10.80 2.88
N SER A 345 1.35 -11.00 3.70
CA SER A 345 1.36 -11.95 4.81
C SER A 345 0.16 -12.87 4.76
N THR A 346 0.37 -14.18 4.65
CA THR A 346 -0.72 -15.17 4.68
C THR A 346 -0.43 -16.20 5.75
N ALA A 347 -1.29 -16.35 6.76
CA ALA A 347 -1.00 -17.31 7.83
C ALA A 347 -1.29 -18.76 7.40
N ILE A 348 -2.42 -19.03 6.75
CA ILE A 348 -2.73 -20.35 6.17
C ILE A 348 -3.23 -20.15 4.73
N ASP A 349 -2.64 -20.85 3.77
CA ASP A 349 -2.97 -20.79 2.34
C ASP A 349 -3.14 -22.22 1.79
N THR A 350 -4.26 -22.50 1.12
CA THR A 350 -4.53 -23.79 0.48
C THR A 350 -4.51 -23.76 -1.05
N GLY A 351 -3.98 -22.70 -1.63
CA GLY A 351 -3.83 -22.59 -3.08
C GLY A 351 -4.94 -21.78 -3.74
N SER A 352 -5.17 -22.02 -5.03
CA SER A 352 -5.92 -21.16 -5.93
C SER A 352 -6.78 -21.88 -7.01
N GLU A 353 -6.63 -23.18 -7.20
CA GLU A 353 -7.41 -24.01 -8.13
C GLU A 353 -8.76 -24.45 -7.51
N GLU A 354 -9.55 -25.28 -8.20
CA GLU A 354 -10.94 -25.62 -7.81
C GLU A 354 -11.04 -26.90 -6.95
N TYR A 355 -10.10 -27.10 -6.02
CA TYR A 355 -10.04 -28.32 -5.21
C TYR A 355 -10.57 -28.11 -3.81
N ASN A 356 -11.24 -29.12 -3.27
CA ASN A 356 -11.92 -28.95 -1.99
C ASN A 356 -10.96 -29.11 -0.81
N ASP A 357 -10.73 -28.03 -0.09
CA ASP A 357 -9.84 -27.98 1.05
C ASP A 357 -10.57 -28.05 2.39
N VAL A 358 -9.86 -28.53 3.40
CA VAL A 358 -10.37 -28.61 4.76
C VAL A 358 -9.39 -28.00 5.76
N ILE A 359 -9.81 -26.92 6.42
CA ILE A 359 -9.10 -26.30 7.53
C ILE A 359 -9.85 -26.56 8.84
N ILE A 360 -9.19 -27.23 9.78
CA ILE A 360 -9.65 -27.37 11.16
C ILE A 360 -8.64 -26.63 12.04
N ASN A 361 -9.01 -25.44 12.51
CA ASN A 361 -8.16 -24.58 13.30
C ASN A 361 -8.69 -24.43 14.74
N ALA A 362 -7.89 -24.84 15.72
CA ALA A 362 -8.12 -24.63 17.15
C ALA A 362 -7.09 -23.70 17.80
N GLY A 363 -6.03 -23.32 17.08
CA GLY A 363 -5.00 -22.39 17.54
C GLY A 363 -5.24 -20.97 17.04
N ASP A 364 -4.55 -19.98 17.60
CA ASP A 364 -4.65 -18.60 17.13
C ASP A 364 -3.92 -18.42 15.80
N VAL A 365 -4.54 -17.70 14.86
CA VAL A 365 -4.02 -17.43 13.51
C VAL A 365 -3.89 -15.91 13.34
N ASN A 366 -2.67 -15.42 13.14
CA ASN A 366 -2.35 -14.00 13.00
C ASN A 366 -1.53 -13.75 11.74
N ALA A 367 -1.98 -12.80 10.91
CA ALA A 367 -1.25 -12.33 9.73
C ALA A 367 -1.05 -10.81 9.75
N ASP A 368 0.20 -10.36 9.82
CA ASP A 368 0.55 -8.95 9.90
C ASP A 368 1.41 -8.51 8.71
N ALA A 369 0.95 -7.51 7.98
CA ALA A 369 1.69 -6.90 6.89
C ALA A 369 1.97 -5.41 7.15
N THR A 370 3.19 -4.96 6.89
CA THR A 370 3.58 -3.54 7.00
C THR A 370 4.45 -3.11 5.82
N ALA A 371 3.99 -2.10 5.08
CA ALA A 371 4.71 -1.48 3.98
C ALA A 371 4.91 0.03 4.20
N ILE A 372 6.17 0.48 4.17
CA ILE A 372 6.54 1.89 4.37
C ILE A 372 7.43 2.36 3.22
N ALA A 373 6.97 3.35 2.45
CA ALA A 373 7.72 3.94 1.34
C ALA A 373 7.90 5.45 1.53
N ALA A 374 9.12 5.96 1.38
CA ALA A 374 9.43 7.38 1.51
C ALA A 374 10.39 7.86 0.43
N SER A 375 10.09 9.02 -0.16
CA SER A 375 10.99 9.64 -1.13
C SER A 375 11.12 11.15 -0.95
N ALA A 376 12.29 11.69 -1.32
CA ALA A 376 12.57 13.12 -1.24
C ALA A 376 13.46 13.58 -2.39
N ALA A 377 12.97 14.53 -3.19
CA ALA A 377 13.70 15.15 -4.30
C ALA A 377 13.94 16.64 -4.05
N VAL A 378 15.20 17.08 -4.12
CA VAL A 378 15.58 18.49 -3.93
C VAL A 378 16.41 18.99 -5.11
N SER A 379 16.01 20.12 -5.69
CA SER A 379 16.72 20.77 -6.79
C SER A 379 16.99 22.25 -6.53
N PHE A 380 18.18 22.73 -6.92
CA PHE A 380 18.57 24.12 -6.76
C PHE A 380 19.31 24.66 -7.98
N THR A 381 18.96 25.89 -8.40
CA THR A 381 19.74 26.69 -9.34
C THR A 381 19.77 28.17 -8.99
N ALA A 382 20.92 28.83 -9.17
CA ALA A 382 20.97 30.29 -9.07
C ALA A 382 20.50 30.97 -10.36
N ALA A 383 20.63 30.32 -11.51
CA ALA A 383 20.11 30.80 -12.79
C ALA A 383 19.81 29.63 -13.73
N GLY A 384 18.55 29.45 -14.14
CA GLY A 384 18.14 28.42 -15.09
C GLY A 384 16.87 27.67 -14.69
N VAL A 385 16.91 26.35 -14.67
CA VAL A 385 15.72 25.50 -14.41
C VAL A 385 16.02 24.54 -13.24
N ALA A 386 15.16 24.51 -12.23
CA ALA A 386 15.18 23.53 -11.15
C ALA A 386 13.89 22.71 -11.18
N ILE A 387 14.00 21.39 -11.25
CA ILE A 387 12.87 20.47 -11.23
C ILE A 387 13.15 19.39 -10.21
N SER A 388 12.19 19.12 -9.34
CA SER A 388 12.19 18.01 -8.39
C SER A 388 10.88 17.25 -8.46
N GLY A 389 10.89 15.94 -8.26
CA GLY A 389 9.64 15.21 -8.07
C GLY A 389 9.77 13.69 -8.00
N GLY A 390 8.61 13.04 -7.88
CA GLY A 390 8.45 11.61 -8.14
C GLY A 390 8.38 11.30 -9.64
N ALA A 391 8.62 10.04 -10.02
CA ALA A 391 8.34 9.59 -11.38
C ALA A 391 6.82 9.48 -11.58
N ALA A 392 6.15 10.59 -11.84
CA ALA A 392 4.68 10.67 -11.93
C ALA A 392 3.98 9.70 -12.91
N TRP A 393 4.73 8.93 -13.71
CA TRP A 393 4.24 7.94 -14.67
C TRP A 393 4.19 6.50 -14.10
N ASP A 394 4.87 6.21 -12.99
CA ASP A 394 4.90 4.89 -12.35
C ASP A 394 4.08 4.80 -11.05
N GLY A 395 3.33 5.86 -10.73
CA GLY A 395 2.56 5.98 -9.48
C GLY A 395 3.27 6.73 -8.35
N GLY A 396 4.56 7.08 -8.51
CA GLY A 396 5.32 7.83 -7.51
C GLY A 396 5.79 6.95 -6.34
N THR A 397 5.65 7.45 -5.11
CA THR A 397 5.99 6.66 -3.92
C THR A 397 4.83 5.73 -3.54
N THR A 398 5.06 4.42 -3.53
CA THR A 398 3.98 3.42 -3.38
C THR A 398 4.22 2.49 -2.19
N ALA A 399 3.21 2.30 -1.34
CA ALA A 399 3.21 1.29 -0.29
C ALA A 399 1.99 0.36 -0.45
N LYS A 400 2.21 -0.95 -0.51
CA LYS A 400 1.16 -1.98 -0.59
C LYS A 400 1.32 -2.99 0.54
N SER A 401 0.26 -3.25 1.30
CA SER A 401 0.27 -4.15 2.45
C SER A 401 -0.97 -5.02 2.40
N ASP A 402 -0.81 -6.33 2.19
CA ASP A 402 -1.92 -7.28 2.14
C ASP A 402 -1.72 -8.36 3.21
N ALA A 403 -2.75 -8.60 4.03
CA ALA A 403 -2.72 -9.66 5.05
C ALA A 403 -3.97 -10.54 4.99
N ILE A 404 -3.78 -11.86 4.97
CA ILE A 404 -4.87 -12.83 4.96
C ILE A 404 -4.61 -13.87 6.05
N ALA A 405 -5.55 -14.06 6.96
CA ALA A 405 -5.34 -15.06 8.01
C ALA A 405 -5.52 -16.49 7.46
N MET A 406 -6.61 -16.74 6.73
CA MET A 406 -6.85 -18.02 6.04
C MET A 406 -7.35 -17.76 4.62
N ASN A 407 -6.65 -18.31 3.62
CA ASN A 407 -7.00 -18.27 2.20
C ASN A 407 -7.26 -19.68 1.69
N LEU A 408 -8.40 -19.91 1.03
CA LEU A 408 -8.79 -21.23 0.54
C LEU A 408 -8.83 -21.37 -0.99
N GLY A 409 -8.78 -20.26 -1.74
CA GLY A 409 -8.67 -20.34 -3.19
C GLY A 409 -9.99 -20.68 -3.87
N GLY A 410 -10.15 -21.89 -4.37
CA GLY A 410 -11.40 -22.32 -5.01
C GLY A 410 -11.65 -23.79 -4.75
N GLY A 411 -12.87 -24.25 -5.02
CA GLY A 411 -13.31 -25.57 -4.55
C GLY A 411 -14.55 -25.43 -3.72
N ALA A 412 -15.01 -26.54 -3.14
CA ALA A 412 -16.06 -26.49 -2.13
C ALA A 412 -15.44 -26.80 -0.78
N ASP A 413 -15.03 -25.74 -0.11
CA ASP A 413 -14.08 -25.75 0.99
C ASP A 413 -14.77 -25.74 2.34
N VAL A 414 -14.06 -26.21 3.37
CA VAL A 414 -14.61 -26.33 4.70
C VAL A 414 -13.65 -25.77 5.75
N VAL A 415 -14.12 -24.75 6.47
CA VAL A 415 -13.39 -24.12 7.57
C VAL A 415 -14.14 -24.32 8.89
N TYR A 416 -13.46 -24.91 9.87
CA TYR A 416 -13.88 -24.88 11.28
C TYR A 416 -12.82 -24.14 12.09
N SER A 417 -13.15 -22.94 12.59
CA SER A 417 -12.21 -22.14 13.40
C SER A 417 -12.74 -21.88 14.81
N ASP A 418 -12.08 -22.47 15.80
CA ASP A 418 -12.23 -22.20 17.24
C ASP A 418 -11.05 -21.36 17.77
N GLY A 419 -10.09 -20.95 16.95
CA GLY A 419 -9.03 -20.02 17.34
C GLY A 419 -9.45 -18.55 17.27
N VAL A 420 -8.63 -17.65 17.84
CA VAL A 420 -8.70 -16.22 17.47
C VAL A 420 -8.05 -16.04 16.10
N VAL A 421 -8.74 -15.33 15.20
CA VAL A 421 -8.25 -15.02 13.84
C VAL A 421 -8.02 -13.51 13.76
N THR A 422 -6.79 -13.10 13.47
CA THR A 422 -6.41 -11.70 13.31
C THR A 422 -5.65 -11.47 12.01
N ALA A 423 -5.92 -10.31 11.37
CA ALA A 423 -5.15 -9.86 10.24
C ALA A 423 -5.02 -8.33 10.22
N ASP A 424 -3.79 -7.82 10.25
CA ASP A 424 -3.52 -6.38 10.21
C ASP A 424 -2.65 -5.98 9.01
N ALA A 425 -3.02 -4.89 8.33
CA ALA A 425 -2.23 -4.34 7.24
C ALA A 425 -2.00 -2.83 7.41
N LEU A 426 -0.73 -2.40 7.35
CA LEU A 426 -0.32 -1.00 7.43
C LEU A 426 0.46 -0.57 6.19
N ALA A 427 -0.10 0.34 5.40
CA ALA A 427 0.58 0.94 4.25
C ALA A 427 0.80 2.44 4.44
N THR A 428 2.05 2.91 4.41
CA THR A 428 2.40 4.34 4.51
C THR A 428 3.30 4.77 3.35
N SER A 429 2.89 5.79 2.59
CA SER A 429 3.71 6.39 1.52
C SER A 429 3.93 7.90 1.74
N THR A 430 5.14 8.40 1.49
CA THR A 430 5.48 9.82 1.64
C THR A 430 6.38 10.31 0.51
N ASP A 431 5.98 11.38 -0.18
CA ASP A 431 6.79 12.01 -1.24
C ASP A 431 6.98 13.52 -0.99
N ILE A 432 8.23 13.97 -1.01
CA ILE A 432 8.61 15.38 -0.83
C ILE A 432 9.38 15.88 -2.05
N ALA A 433 8.92 16.98 -2.65
CA ALA A 433 9.64 17.65 -3.73
C ALA A 433 9.90 19.12 -3.40
N ALA A 434 11.16 19.56 -3.50
CA ALA A 434 11.54 20.96 -3.32
C ALA A 434 12.43 21.48 -4.45
N SER A 435 12.03 22.57 -5.09
CA SER A 435 12.78 23.21 -6.17
C SER A 435 12.99 24.69 -5.91
N VAL A 436 14.23 25.16 -6.12
CA VAL A 436 14.58 26.58 -5.96
C VAL A 436 15.32 27.06 -7.19
N ALA A 437 14.76 28.04 -7.91
CA ALA A 437 15.41 28.70 -9.03
C ALA A 437 15.46 30.22 -8.80
N ILE A 438 16.60 30.75 -8.33
CA ILE A 438 16.69 32.18 -7.99
C ILE A 438 16.32 33.04 -9.21
N LEU A 439 16.92 32.79 -10.36
CA LEU A 439 16.57 33.44 -11.63
C LEU A 439 16.16 32.38 -12.65
N GLY A 440 14.86 32.07 -12.76
CA GLY A 440 14.38 31.12 -13.75
C GLY A 440 13.11 30.35 -13.35
N VAL A 441 13.06 29.06 -13.71
CA VAL A 441 11.86 28.23 -13.54
C VAL A 441 12.09 27.17 -12.46
N ALA A 442 11.15 27.05 -11.52
CA ALA A 442 11.15 26.02 -10.49
C ALA A 442 9.89 25.13 -10.63
N GLY A 443 10.05 23.82 -10.55
CA GLY A 443 8.96 22.84 -10.60
C GLY A 443 9.12 21.77 -9.53
N ALA A 444 8.11 21.56 -8.70
CA ALA A 444 8.07 20.48 -7.71
C ALA A 444 6.77 19.68 -7.88
N ILE A 445 6.88 18.39 -8.21
CA ILE A 445 5.72 17.53 -8.44
C ILE A 445 5.86 16.24 -7.63
N THR A 446 4.89 15.93 -6.79
CA THR A 446 4.88 14.72 -5.95
C THR A 446 3.78 13.74 -6.36
N ALA A 447 3.89 12.49 -5.95
CA ALA A 447 2.84 11.48 -6.01
C ALA A 447 3.10 10.42 -4.93
N ALA A 448 2.06 10.10 -4.16
CA ALA A 448 2.14 9.08 -3.11
C ALA A 448 0.84 8.26 -3.10
N ASN A 449 0.99 6.93 -3.10
CA ASN A 449 -0.08 5.96 -3.13
C ASN A 449 0.11 4.92 -2.03
N SER A 450 -0.91 4.67 -1.23
CA SER A 450 -0.90 3.64 -0.18
C SER A 450 -2.11 2.72 -0.35
N HIS A 451 -1.90 1.41 -0.26
CA HIS A 451 -2.94 0.39 -0.31
C HIS A 451 -2.75 -0.61 0.83
N ALA A 452 -3.76 -0.75 1.68
CA ALA A 452 -3.81 -1.76 2.73
C ALA A 452 -5.06 -2.65 2.52
N ALA A 453 -4.90 -3.96 2.51
CA ALA A 453 -6.00 -4.91 2.39
C ALA A 453 -5.87 -6.00 3.46
N VAL A 454 -6.98 -6.32 4.13
CA VAL A 454 -7.03 -7.43 5.08
C VAL A 454 -8.27 -8.29 4.86
N THR A 455 -8.08 -9.61 4.96
CA THR A 455 -9.16 -10.59 5.00
C THR A 455 -8.92 -11.56 6.16
N GLY A 456 -9.94 -11.80 6.99
CA GLY A 456 -9.84 -12.80 8.04
C GLY A 456 -9.88 -14.21 7.43
N ILE A 457 -11.01 -14.53 6.79
CA ILE A 457 -11.21 -15.80 6.09
C ILE A 457 -11.67 -15.50 4.67
N ASP A 458 -10.90 -15.96 3.69
CA ASP A 458 -11.23 -15.88 2.26
C ASP A 458 -11.51 -17.29 1.75
N LEU A 459 -12.77 -17.59 1.41
CA LEU A 459 -13.18 -18.91 0.89
C LEU A 459 -12.98 -18.98 -0.63
N GLY A 460 -13.12 -17.84 -1.32
CA GLY A 460 -12.84 -17.72 -2.74
C GLY A 460 -13.93 -18.30 -3.64
N ALA A 461 -13.68 -19.39 -4.37
CA ALA A 461 -14.58 -19.86 -5.42
C ALA A 461 -15.06 -21.29 -5.22
N GLY A 462 -16.21 -21.47 -4.59
CA GLY A 462 -17.14 -22.54 -4.90
C GLY A 462 -18.19 -22.63 -3.81
N ALA A 463 -18.58 -23.84 -3.40
CA ALA A 463 -19.70 -23.97 -2.45
C ALA A 463 -19.16 -24.26 -1.06
N ASP A 464 -18.89 -23.19 -0.32
CA ASP A 464 -18.03 -23.25 0.86
C ASP A 464 -18.82 -23.31 2.15
N VAL A 465 -18.20 -23.86 3.19
CA VAL A 465 -18.78 -23.97 4.53
C VAL A 465 -17.81 -23.44 5.56
N VAL A 466 -18.23 -22.41 6.30
CA VAL A 466 -17.45 -21.83 7.39
C VAL A 466 -18.23 -21.84 8.70
N GLU A 467 -17.61 -22.37 9.75
CA GLU A 467 -18.06 -22.27 11.13
C GLU A 467 -17.00 -21.60 12.01
N THR A 468 -17.35 -20.51 12.68
CA THR A 468 -16.44 -19.71 13.50
C THR A 468 -17.00 -19.51 14.91
N TYR A 469 -16.17 -19.66 15.95
CA TYR A 469 -16.64 -19.67 17.35
C TYR A 469 -16.06 -18.58 18.26
N ASN A 470 -14.83 -18.08 18.02
CA ASN A 470 -14.17 -17.11 18.90
C ASN A 470 -14.21 -15.66 18.39
N LEU A 471 -13.09 -15.10 17.94
CA LEU A 471 -12.98 -13.70 17.51
C LEU A 471 -12.32 -13.66 16.15
N ILE A 472 -12.89 -12.88 15.24
CA ILE A 472 -12.24 -12.44 14.01
C ILE A 472 -12.04 -10.94 14.11
N SER A 473 -10.80 -10.46 14.09
CA SER A 473 -10.49 -9.03 14.15
C SER A 473 -9.51 -8.66 13.07
N VAL A 474 -9.95 -7.81 12.14
CA VAL A 474 -9.14 -7.39 11.00
C VAL A 474 -9.06 -5.87 10.90
N SER A 475 -7.87 -5.34 10.65
CA SER A 475 -7.64 -3.90 10.53
C SER A 475 -6.70 -3.53 9.39
N SER A 476 -7.19 -2.75 8.42
CA SER A 476 -6.36 -2.09 7.42
C SER A 476 -6.21 -0.59 7.68
N VAL A 477 -4.98 -0.09 7.52
CA VAL A 477 -4.64 1.32 7.65
C VAL A 477 -3.76 1.77 6.49
N SER A 478 -4.20 2.81 5.78
CA SER A 478 -3.53 3.37 4.62
C SER A 478 -3.30 4.87 4.78
N ASN A 479 -2.05 5.32 4.70
CA ASN A 479 -1.65 6.72 4.88
C ASN A 479 -0.73 7.20 3.76
N SER A 480 -1.13 8.24 3.04
CA SER A 480 -0.33 8.83 1.98
C SER A 480 -0.07 10.32 2.23
N ASN A 481 1.17 10.75 2.06
CA ASN A 481 1.60 12.13 2.34
C ASN A 481 2.35 12.70 1.13
N THR A 482 1.99 13.93 0.73
CA THR A 482 2.85 14.69 -0.18
C THR A 482 3.09 16.14 0.23
N VAL A 483 4.31 16.62 -0.04
CA VAL A 483 4.69 18.03 0.12
C VAL A 483 5.50 18.49 -1.10
N ALA A 484 4.95 19.45 -1.84
CA ALA A 484 5.63 20.09 -2.97
C ALA A 484 5.92 21.57 -2.67
N ASN A 485 7.16 22.00 -2.91
CA ASN A 485 7.57 23.41 -2.80
C ASN A 485 8.38 23.87 -4.03
N ALA A 486 7.97 24.98 -4.64
CA ALA A 486 8.71 25.59 -5.74
C ALA A 486 8.88 27.10 -5.58
N ASP A 487 10.13 27.56 -5.55
CA ASP A 487 10.49 28.93 -5.24
C ASP A 487 11.34 29.59 -6.33
N SER A 488 11.06 30.87 -6.63
CA SER A 488 11.91 31.69 -7.50
C SER A 488 11.93 33.17 -7.08
N LYS A 489 12.94 33.93 -7.53
CA LYS A 489 12.86 35.40 -7.45
C LYS A 489 12.07 35.93 -8.64
N PHE A 490 12.43 35.51 -9.85
CA PHE A 490 11.77 35.90 -11.07
C PHE A 490 11.59 34.71 -12.01
N GLY A 491 10.38 34.49 -12.49
CA GLY A 491 10.08 33.46 -13.50
C GLY A 491 8.76 32.73 -13.27
N VAL A 492 8.81 31.40 -13.32
CA VAL A 492 7.63 30.54 -13.18
C VAL A 492 7.91 29.51 -12.08
N THR A 493 7.00 29.37 -11.13
CA THR A 493 7.05 28.35 -10.09
C THR A 493 5.79 27.51 -10.15
N VAL A 494 5.94 26.19 -10.17
CA VAL A 494 4.83 25.24 -10.10
C VAL A 494 5.13 24.23 -9.00
N ALA A 495 4.26 24.13 -8.02
CA ALA A 495 4.29 23.09 -7.00
C ALA A 495 2.97 22.34 -7.00
N GLY A 496 3.01 21.03 -6.79
CA GLY A 496 1.80 20.24 -6.77
C GLY A 496 2.04 18.76 -6.67
N ASN A 497 0.96 18.00 -6.81
CA ASN A 497 1.04 16.58 -7.10
C ASN A 497 0.49 16.26 -8.49
N ASN A 498 0.67 15.01 -8.94
CA ASN A 498 0.20 14.57 -10.25
C ASN A 498 -1.34 14.50 -10.30
N SER A 499 -1.99 15.61 -10.66
CA SER A 499 -3.46 15.70 -10.73
C SER A 499 -4.08 14.95 -11.92
N TRP A 500 -3.30 14.29 -12.77
CA TRP A 500 -3.85 13.50 -13.89
C TRP A 500 -4.27 12.10 -13.47
N ASP A 501 -3.71 11.58 -12.38
CA ASP A 501 -3.98 10.24 -11.82
C ASP A 501 -4.47 10.31 -10.35
N GLY A 502 -5.22 11.37 -10.01
CA GLY A 502 -5.85 11.52 -8.68
C GLY A 502 -4.96 12.09 -7.56
N GLY A 503 -3.68 12.37 -7.81
CA GLY A 503 -2.76 13.00 -6.84
C GLY A 503 -2.32 12.07 -5.73
N THR A 504 -2.57 12.42 -4.47
CA THR A 504 -2.22 11.58 -3.30
C THR A 504 -3.38 10.65 -2.96
N ARG A 505 -3.16 9.33 -2.90
CA ARG A 505 -4.24 8.33 -2.76
C ARG A 505 -3.99 7.33 -1.64
N SER A 506 -4.98 7.14 -0.76
CA SER A 506 -4.98 6.07 0.24
C SER A 506 -6.19 5.17 0.04
N ASN A 507 -5.97 3.87 -0.08
CA ASN A 507 -7.00 2.83 -0.19
C ASN A 507 -6.85 1.81 0.95
N SER A 508 -7.94 1.50 1.65
CA SER A 508 -7.99 0.57 2.78
C SER A 508 -9.21 -0.34 2.62
N THR A 509 -9.03 -1.65 2.66
CA THR A 509 -10.10 -2.65 2.61
C THR A 509 -9.97 -3.64 3.76
N ALA A 510 -11.07 -3.96 4.43
CA ALA A 510 -11.08 -4.92 5.53
C ALA A 510 -12.32 -5.82 5.44
N SER A 511 -12.13 -7.13 5.33
CA SER A 511 -13.20 -8.12 5.33
C SER A 511 -13.00 -9.15 6.43
N GLY A 512 -14.02 -9.41 7.25
CA GLY A 512 -13.94 -10.44 8.27
C GLY A 512 -13.98 -11.83 7.63
N ILE A 513 -15.07 -12.10 6.91
CA ILE A 513 -15.28 -13.30 6.10
C ILE A 513 -15.70 -12.87 4.70
N THR A 514 -15.02 -13.38 3.68
CA THR A 514 -15.40 -13.28 2.27
C THR A 514 -15.64 -14.68 1.73
N ALA A 515 -16.84 -14.95 1.22
CA ALA A 515 -17.18 -16.27 0.70
C ALA A 515 -16.90 -16.38 -0.81
N GLY A 516 -17.35 -15.40 -1.60
CA GLY A 516 -16.85 -15.18 -2.96
C GLY A 516 -17.81 -15.65 -4.02
N SER A 517 -17.60 -16.80 -4.66
CA SER A 517 -18.53 -17.30 -5.68
C SER A 517 -18.94 -18.73 -5.47
N GLY A 518 -20.24 -18.97 -5.50
CA GLY A 518 -20.85 -20.29 -5.34
C GLY A 518 -21.82 -20.25 -4.15
N SER A 519 -22.45 -21.38 -3.83
CA SER A 519 -23.53 -21.37 -2.84
C SER A 519 -22.96 -21.64 -1.46
N ASP A 520 -22.71 -20.57 -0.72
CA ASP A 520 -21.91 -20.60 0.51
C ASP A 520 -22.78 -20.72 1.76
N ARG A 521 -22.21 -21.34 2.80
CA ARG A 521 -22.81 -21.46 4.13
C ARG A 521 -21.89 -20.88 5.18
N ILE A 522 -22.33 -19.78 5.78
CA ILE A 522 -21.61 -19.07 6.84
C ILE A 522 -22.39 -19.22 8.15
N ASP A 523 -21.89 -20.03 9.08
CA ASP A 523 -22.40 -20.14 10.45
C ASP A 523 -21.45 -19.42 11.42
N ASN A 524 -21.69 -18.13 11.64
CA ASN A 524 -20.85 -17.29 12.50
C ASN A 524 -21.38 -17.24 13.94
N TYR A 525 -20.62 -17.81 14.88
CA TYR A 525 -20.82 -17.65 16.33
C TYR A 525 -19.78 -16.70 16.95
N ALA A 526 -18.76 -16.31 16.18
CA ALA A 526 -17.68 -15.43 16.61
C ALA A 526 -18.09 -13.95 16.57
N ASP A 527 -17.47 -13.14 17.43
CA ASP A 527 -17.49 -11.69 17.24
C ASP A 527 -16.59 -11.33 16.05
N ILE A 528 -17.07 -10.52 15.11
CA ILE A 528 -16.30 -10.04 13.95
C ILE A 528 -16.14 -8.53 14.02
N SER A 529 -14.90 -8.04 14.00
CA SER A 529 -14.55 -6.63 13.93
C SER A 529 -13.71 -6.35 12.70
N SER A 530 -14.27 -5.60 11.74
CA SER A 530 -13.58 -5.19 10.52
C SER A 530 -13.37 -3.67 10.51
N SER A 531 -12.11 -3.22 10.44
CA SER A 531 -11.76 -1.81 10.42
C SER A 531 -10.93 -1.44 9.20
N ALA A 532 -11.34 -0.40 8.46
CA ALA A 532 -10.56 0.16 7.35
C ALA A 532 -10.39 1.67 7.53
N THR A 533 -9.15 2.16 7.50
CA THR A 533 -8.82 3.58 7.70
C THR A 533 -7.91 4.11 6.59
N SER A 534 -8.37 5.13 5.85
CA SER A 534 -7.62 5.78 4.77
C SER A 534 -7.40 7.27 5.03
N VAL A 535 -6.14 7.72 5.06
CA VAL A 535 -5.77 9.11 5.39
C VAL A 535 -4.69 9.66 4.45
N PRO A 536 -5.07 10.30 3.33
CA PRO A 536 -4.15 11.02 2.46
C PRO A 536 -4.08 12.52 2.78
N THR A 537 -2.87 13.07 2.75
CA THR A 537 -2.58 14.50 2.96
C THR A 537 -1.70 15.04 1.83
N ALA A 538 -2.06 16.18 1.26
CA ALA A 538 -1.32 16.80 0.16
C ALA A 538 -1.12 18.30 0.38
N SER A 539 0.10 18.79 0.16
CA SER A 539 0.43 20.21 0.31
C SER A 539 1.27 20.74 -0.86
N ALA A 540 0.88 21.89 -1.41
CA ALA A 540 1.66 22.60 -2.42
C ALA A 540 1.92 24.06 -2.03
N LEU A 541 3.18 24.48 -2.17
CA LEU A 541 3.64 25.82 -1.83
C LEU A 541 4.44 26.42 -2.98
N THR A 542 4.14 27.69 -3.31
CA THR A 542 4.99 28.46 -4.23
C THR A 542 5.28 29.86 -3.73
N PHE A 543 6.49 30.34 -3.99
CA PHE A 543 6.89 31.72 -3.78
C PHE A 543 7.61 32.31 -5.00
N VAL A 544 7.13 33.45 -5.50
CA VAL A 544 7.80 34.21 -6.57
C VAL A 544 7.74 35.71 -6.33
N VAL A 545 8.86 36.44 -6.45
CA VAL A 545 8.85 37.92 -6.29
C VAL A 545 8.23 38.61 -7.51
N GLY A 546 8.51 38.13 -8.72
CA GLY A 546 7.84 38.61 -9.93
C GLY A 546 7.72 37.53 -11.01
N GLY A 547 6.51 37.21 -11.45
CA GLY A 547 6.29 36.11 -12.38
C GLY A 547 4.95 35.38 -12.21
N VAL A 548 4.96 34.07 -12.40
CA VAL A 548 3.80 33.20 -12.25
C VAL A 548 4.08 32.15 -11.17
N GLY A 549 3.21 32.03 -10.18
CA GLY A 549 3.26 30.99 -9.16
C GLY A 549 1.97 30.17 -9.16
N VAL A 550 2.09 28.84 -9.20
CA VAL A 550 0.97 27.90 -9.22
C VAL A 550 1.19 26.81 -8.18
N ALA A 551 0.27 26.68 -7.23
CA ALA A 551 0.21 25.58 -6.27
C ALA A 551 -1.03 24.72 -6.58
N ASN A 552 -0.85 23.41 -6.81
CA ASN A 552 -1.95 22.50 -7.15
C ASN A 552 -1.81 21.09 -6.56
N SER A 553 -2.65 20.73 -5.59
CA SER A 553 -2.64 19.41 -4.94
C SER A 553 -4.04 18.87 -4.65
N THR A 554 -4.25 17.56 -4.91
CA THR A 554 -5.44 16.77 -4.55
C THR A 554 -5.12 15.65 -3.56
N ALA A 555 -6.10 15.19 -2.79
CA ALA A 555 -6.01 13.96 -1.99
C ALA A 555 -7.29 13.12 -2.12
N THR A 556 -7.15 11.79 -2.20
CA THR A 556 -8.27 10.84 -2.36
C THR A 556 -8.19 9.69 -1.36
N ALA A 557 -9.14 9.61 -0.43
CA ALA A 557 -9.25 8.54 0.58
C ALA A 557 -10.39 7.58 0.22
N ASP A 558 -10.12 6.28 0.15
CA ASP A 558 -11.12 5.23 -0.02
C ASP A 558 -10.97 4.20 1.11
N ALA A 559 -12.01 3.99 1.92
CA ALA A 559 -12.05 2.98 2.98
C ALA A 559 -13.29 2.07 2.82
N ARG A 560 -13.09 0.76 2.87
CA ARG A 560 -14.18 -0.24 2.81
C ARG A 560 -14.05 -1.26 3.92
N ALA A 561 -15.11 -1.50 4.67
CA ALA A 561 -15.12 -2.50 5.74
C ALA A 561 -16.39 -3.36 5.65
N ASN A 562 -16.22 -4.67 5.51
CA ASN A 562 -17.29 -5.66 5.53
C ASN A 562 -17.05 -6.61 6.71
N ALA A 563 -18.05 -6.90 7.55
CA ALA A 563 -17.88 -7.98 8.54
C ALA A 563 -18.05 -9.34 7.85
N ILE A 564 -19.12 -9.50 7.06
CA ILE A 564 -19.38 -10.68 6.21
C ILE A 564 -19.75 -10.21 4.81
N ASP A 565 -19.11 -10.76 3.78
CA ASP A 565 -19.42 -10.59 2.37
C ASP A 565 -19.60 -11.97 1.73
N ALA A 566 -20.84 -12.35 1.40
CA ALA A 566 -21.11 -13.69 0.88
C ALA A 566 -20.87 -13.79 -0.64
N GLY A 567 -20.95 -12.67 -1.37
CA GLY A 567 -20.44 -12.58 -2.72
C GLY A 567 -21.50 -12.89 -3.78
N SER A 568 -21.48 -14.07 -4.39
CA SER A 568 -22.35 -14.38 -5.53
C SER A 568 -22.85 -15.80 -5.53
N GLU A 569 -23.99 -16.00 -6.18
CA GLU A 569 -24.89 -17.14 -6.05
C GLU A 569 -25.65 -17.12 -4.72
N ASN A 570 -26.31 -18.24 -4.38
CA ASN A 570 -27.31 -18.26 -3.33
C ASN A 570 -26.67 -18.65 -2.01
N ASP A 571 -26.58 -17.71 -1.08
CA ASP A 571 -25.83 -17.92 0.15
C ASP A 571 -26.74 -18.12 1.37
N THR A 572 -26.23 -18.83 2.38
CA THR A 572 -26.88 -18.99 3.67
C THR A 572 -26.00 -18.45 4.78
N ILE A 573 -26.45 -17.40 5.45
CA ILE A 573 -25.73 -16.72 6.53
C ILE A 573 -26.54 -16.86 7.82
N ASN A 574 -25.98 -17.57 8.80
CA ASN A 574 -26.49 -17.64 10.17
C ASN A 574 -25.52 -16.90 11.11
N ASN A 575 -25.85 -15.67 11.49
CA ASN A 575 -25.03 -14.88 12.41
C ASN A 575 -25.60 -14.86 13.84
N LEU A 576 -24.83 -15.38 14.80
CA LEU A 576 -25.14 -15.34 16.22
C LEU A 576 -24.15 -14.50 17.05
N GLY A 577 -22.98 -14.14 16.50
CA GLY A 577 -22.00 -13.26 17.13
C GLY A 577 -22.18 -11.77 16.77
N ASP A 578 -21.50 -10.88 17.49
CA ASP A 578 -21.56 -9.44 17.22
C ASP A 578 -20.72 -9.07 15.99
N LEU A 579 -21.25 -8.22 15.11
CA LEU A 579 -20.58 -7.74 13.90
C LEU A 579 -20.35 -6.23 13.99
N ASN A 580 -19.10 -5.79 13.82
CA ASN A 580 -18.74 -4.38 13.80
C ASN A 580 -17.89 -4.07 12.56
N ALA A 581 -18.48 -3.39 11.57
CA ALA A 581 -17.77 -2.89 10.39
C ALA A 581 -17.58 -1.37 10.49
N THR A 582 -16.33 -0.90 10.45
CA THR A 582 -15.99 0.52 10.53
C THR A 582 -15.08 0.94 9.39
N ALA A 583 -15.57 1.83 8.52
CA ALA A 583 -14.78 2.46 7.46
C ALA A 583 -14.59 3.96 7.75
N THR A 584 -13.34 4.41 7.78
CA THR A 584 -12.99 5.83 8.00
C THR A 584 -12.10 6.34 6.86
N ALA A 585 -12.55 7.37 6.14
CA ALA A 585 -11.81 8.01 5.06
C ALA A 585 -11.63 9.51 5.36
N ALA A 586 -10.38 10.00 5.43
CA ALA A 586 -10.07 11.39 5.77
C ALA A 586 -9.03 12.01 4.81
N ALA A 587 -9.48 12.79 3.83
CA ALA A 587 -8.62 13.40 2.81
C ALA A 587 -8.39 14.90 3.06
N VAL A 588 -7.13 15.37 2.94
CA VAL A 588 -6.77 16.78 3.18
C VAL A 588 -5.85 17.33 2.09
N ALA A 589 -6.20 18.48 1.50
CA ALA A 589 -5.33 19.23 0.59
C ALA A 589 -5.13 20.70 1.02
N SER A 590 -3.92 21.22 0.84
CA SER A 590 -3.56 22.60 1.17
C SER A 590 -2.65 23.23 0.11
N ASN A 591 -3.09 24.35 -0.47
CA ASN A 591 -2.42 25.00 -1.60
C ASN A 591 -2.13 26.47 -1.28
N VAL A 592 -0.88 26.90 -1.44
CA VAL A 592 -0.48 28.30 -1.19
C VAL A 592 0.39 28.83 -2.33
N ALA A 593 -0.06 29.92 -2.96
CA ALA A 593 0.68 30.65 -3.98
C ALA A 593 0.94 32.10 -3.57
N LEU A 594 2.21 32.43 -3.37
CA LEU A 594 2.67 33.75 -2.96
C LEU A 594 3.43 34.42 -4.12
N THR A 595 2.81 35.38 -4.80
CA THR A 595 3.41 36.06 -5.95
C THR A 595 3.51 37.56 -5.73
N GLY A 596 4.71 38.15 -5.67
CA GLY A 596 4.88 39.60 -5.51
C GLY A 596 4.16 40.39 -6.62
N ILE A 597 4.70 40.40 -7.85
CA ILE A 597 4.04 41.02 -9.01
C ILE A 597 3.83 39.96 -10.10
N GLY A 598 2.59 39.74 -10.54
CA GLY A 598 2.27 38.82 -11.63
C GLY A 598 1.03 37.96 -11.34
N VAL A 599 1.11 36.66 -11.57
CA VAL A 599 -0.02 35.73 -11.42
C VAL A 599 0.26 34.75 -10.28
N GLY A 600 -0.65 34.64 -9.32
CA GLY A 600 -0.62 33.62 -8.27
C GLY A 600 -1.90 32.78 -8.34
N VAL A 601 -1.77 31.47 -8.46
CA VAL A 601 -2.89 30.53 -8.50
C VAL A 601 -2.68 29.44 -7.46
N ALA A 602 -3.64 29.26 -6.56
CA ALA A 602 -3.74 28.10 -5.69
C ALA A 602 -5.02 27.35 -6.07
N ALA A 603 -4.89 26.06 -6.39
CA ALA A 603 -6.01 25.22 -6.80
C ALA A 603 -5.85 23.82 -6.21
N ASP A 604 -6.92 23.05 -6.15
CA ASP A 604 -6.89 21.62 -5.91
C ASP A 604 -7.50 20.83 -7.07
N ALA A 605 -7.91 21.48 -8.17
CA ALA A 605 -8.45 20.83 -9.36
C ALA A 605 -8.54 21.82 -10.52
N VAL A 606 -8.33 21.37 -11.76
CA VAL A 606 -8.57 22.20 -12.97
C VAL A 606 -9.56 21.56 -13.95
N TRP A 607 -9.71 20.23 -13.94
CA TRP A 607 -10.47 19.50 -14.98
C TRP A 607 -11.60 18.61 -14.45
N ASP A 608 -11.33 17.80 -13.42
CA ASP A 608 -12.30 16.99 -12.67
C ASP A 608 -11.55 16.47 -11.42
N GLY A 609 -12.15 16.52 -10.23
CA GLY A 609 -11.52 16.00 -9.00
C GLY A 609 -10.84 17.04 -8.11
N GLY A 610 -11.51 17.38 -7.01
CA GLY A 610 -10.91 18.02 -5.83
C GLY A 610 -10.53 16.99 -4.77
N THR A 611 -10.46 17.43 -3.52
CA THR A 611 -10.19 16.52 -2.39
C THR A 611 -11.39 15.60 -2.16
N THR A 612 -11.19 14.28 -2.13
CA THR A 612 -12.29 13.30 -2.08
C THR A 612 -12.07 12.30 -0.95
N SER A 613 -13.09 12.05 -0.14
CA SER A 613 -13.14 10.95 0.82
C SER A 613 -14.35 10.06 0.56
N ASN A 614 -14.17 8.75 0.66
CA ASN A 614 -15.19 7.74 0.43
C ASN A 614 -15.06 6.63 1.48
N SER A 615 -16.09 6.44 2.29
CA SER A 615 -16.14 5.37 3.30
C SER A 615 -17.37 4.51 3.05
N ASN A 616 -17.19 3.20 2.97
CA ASN A 616 -18.27 2.22 2.83
C ASN A 616 -18.15 1.17 3.94
N ALA A 617 -19.19 0.98 4.75
CA ALA A 617 -19.21 -0.02 5.80
C ALA A 617 -20.45 -0.91 5.68
N ARG A 618 -20.27 -2.24 5.75
CA ARG A 618 -21.36 -3.21 5.74
C ARG A 618 -21.21 -4.21 6.87
N GLY A 619 -22.26 -4.40 7.65
CA GLY A 619 -22.30 -5.50 8.61
C GLY A 619 -22.33 -6.83 7.88
N ILE A 620 -23.39 -7.06 7.11
CA ILE A 620 -23.54 -8.22 6.23
C ILE A 620 -23.89 -7.74 4.81
N ALA A 621 -23.17 -8.23 3.81
CA ALA A 621 -23.53 -8.14 2.41
C ALA A 621 -23.86 -9.55 1.89
N GLY A 622 -25.10 -9.78 1.45
CA GLY A 622 -25.51 -11.05 0.80
C GLY A 622 -24.86 -11.15 -0.59
N GLY A 623 -25.10 -10.14 -1.43
CA GLY A 623 -24.40 -10.02 -2.69
C GLY A 623 -25.33 -10.32 -3.85
N ALA A 624 -25.06 -11.36 -4.63
CA ALA A 624 -25.84 -11.65 -5.83
C ALA A 624 -26.36 -13.09 -5.87
N GLY A 625 -27.59 -13.32 -5.45
CA GLY A 625 -28.32 -14.57 -5.61
C GLY A 625 -29.55 -14.53 -4.73
N ASP A 626 -30.28 -15.63 -4.64
CA ASP A 626 -31.40 -15.73 -3.70
C ASP A 626 -30.84 -16.11 -2.31
N ASP A 627 -30.56 -15.11 -1.46
CA ASP A 627 -29.83 -15.28 -0.20
C ASP A 627 -30.76 -15.55 1.00
N LEU A 628 -30.28 -16.33 1.96
CA LEU A 628 -30.92 -16.57 3.24
C LEU A 628 -30.08 -16.00 4.38
N ILE A 629 -30.53 -14.88 4.96
CA ILE A 629 -29.83 -14.18 6.04
C ILE A 629 -30.64 -14.29 7.33
N LEU A 630 -30.07 -14.94 8.33
CA LEU A 630 -30.64 -15.16 9.66
C LEU A 630 -29.70 -14.58 10.71
N THR A 631 -30.17 -13.61 11.50
CA THR A 631 -29.36 -13.01 12.55
C THR A 631 -30.04 -13.07 13.91
N GLY A 632 -29.27 -13.46 14.93
CA GLY A 632 -29.78 -13.69 16.28
C GLY A 632 -30.80 -14.83 16.36
N ASN A 633 -31.26 -15.13 17.57
CA ASN A 633 -32.36 -16.05 17.82
C ASN A 633 -33.03 -15.75 19.18
N ALA A 634 -34.04 -16.55 19.55
CA ALA A 634 -34.79 -16.36 20.79
C ALA A 634 -33.94 -16.48 22.09
N GLU A 635 -32.77 -17.11 22.01
CA GLU A 635 -31.87 -17.35 23.14
C GLU A 635 -30.61 -16.46 23.10
N ASN A 636 -30.25 -15.91 21.94
CA ASN A 636 -29.04 -15.10 21.73
C ASN A 636 -29.31 -13.92 20.78
N THR A 637 -29.15 -12.69 21.26
CA THR A 637 -29.28 -11.47 20.44
C THR A 637 -27.89 -10.96 20.11
N SER A 638 -27.54 -10.87 18.82
CA SER A 638 -26.32 -10.21 18.37
C SER A 638 -26.56 -8.73 18.06
N VAL A 639 -25.46 -7.97 17.97
CA VAL A 639 -25.43 -6.59 17.53
C VAL A 639 -24.70 -6.51 16.20
N ILE A 640 -25.27 -5.82 15.22
CA ILE A 640 -24.68 -5.60 13.90
C ILE A 640 -24.56 -4.09 13.70
N ASN A 641 -23.34 -3.58 13.67
CA ASN A 641 -23.03 -2.17 13.48
C ASN A 641 -22.21 -1.96 12.21
N ALA A 642 -22.69 -1.07 11.34
CA ALA A 642 -21.93 -0.54 10.22
C ALA A 642 -21.74 0.97 10.41
N THR A 643 -20.48 1.42 10.44
CA THR A 643 -20.11 2.82 10.65
C THR A 643 -19.22 3.31 9.50
N ALA A 644 -19.71 4.28 8.73
CA ALA A 644 -18.97 4.93 7.66
C ALA A 644 -18.72 6.40 8.00
N ASN A 645 -17.46 6.79 8.16
CA ASN A 645 -17.04 8.17 8.43
C ASN A 645 -16.20 8.71 7.27
N SER A 646 -16.64 9.79 6.64
CA SER A 646 -15.99 10.41 5.50
C SER A 646 -15.72 11.88 5.78
N THR A 647 -14.46 12.30 5.74
CA THR A 647 -14.05 13.70 5.96
C THR A 647 -13.15 14.18 4.83
N SER A 648 -13.50 15.30 4.20
CA SER A 648 -12.71 15.90 3.14
C SER A 648 -12.46 17.39 3.44
N VAL A 649 -11.22 17.85 3.29
CA VAL A 649 -10.86 19.25 3.55
C VAL A 649 -9.92 19.77 2.47
N SER A 650 -10.29 20.89 1.85
CA SER A 650 -9.45 21.59 0.87
C SER A 650 -9.26 23.07 1.23
N THR A 651 -8.01 23.55 1.17
CA THR A 651 -7.71 24.97 1.38
C THR A 651 -6.79 25.52 0.29
N SER A 652 -7.12 26.69 -0.24
CA SER A 652 -6.35 27.38 -1.27
C SER A 652 -6.18 28.86 -0.94
N LEU A 653 -4.94 29.32 -0.93
CA LEU A 653 -4.55 30.70 -0.67
C LEU A 653 -3.68 31.26 -1.79
N ALA A 654 -4.15 32.30 -2.48
CA ALA A 654 -3.37 33.05 -3.46
C ALA A 654 -3.19 34.50 -3.01
N VAL A 655 -1.95 34.97 -2.94
CA VAL A 655 -1.61 36.34 -2.51
C VAL A 655 -0.74 37.03 -3.54
N THR A 656 -1.14 38.24 -3.96
CA THR A 656 -0.33 39.11 -4.83
C THR A 656 -0.21 40.56 -4.38
N VAL A 657 0.91 41.24 -4.68
CA VAL A 657 1.04 42.70 -4.46
C VAL A 657 0.48 43.46 -5.66
N GLY A 658 0.69 42.95 -6.87
CA GLY A 658 0.04 43.47 -8.07
C GLY A 658 -0.09 42.43 -9.17
N GLY A 659 -1.28 42.29 -9.75
CA GLY A 659 -1.57 41.34 -10.82
C GLY A 659 -2.83 40.51 -10.57
N VAL A 660 -2.78 39.19 -10.75
CA VAL A 660 -3.95 38.30 -10.63
C VAL A 660 -3.72 37.27 -9.52
N ALA A 661 -4.63 37.19 -8.55
CA ALA A 661 -4.70 36.13 -7.55
C ALA A 661 -5.94 35.25 -7.82
N GLY A 662 -5.75 33.94 -7.95
CA GLY A 662 -6.82 32.96 -8.13
C GLY A 662 -6.73 31.87 -7.07
N ALA A 663 -7.81 31.63 -6.32
CA ALA A 663 -7.90 30.55 -5.34
C ALA A 663 -9.11 29.68 -5.64
N ILE A 664 -8.91 28.37 -5.76
CA ILE A 664 -9.95 27.37 -6.04
C ILE A 664 -9.78 26.19 -5.08
N SER A 665 -10.87 25.78 -4.43
CA SER A 665 -10.90 24.61 -3.54
C SER A 665 -12.25 23.91 -3.67
N THR A 666 -12.23 22.59 -3.88
CA THR A 666 -13.40 21.70 -3.86
C THR A 666 -13.15 20.51 -2.94
N SER A 667 -14.21 20.05 -2.29
CA SER A 667 -14.13 18.94 -1.35
C SER A 667 -15.41 18.11 -1.44
N THR A 668 -15.23 16.80 -1.57
CA THR A 668 -16.32 15.80 -1.64
C THR A 668 -16.12 14.76 -0.54
N ALA A 669 -17.14 14.52 0.28
CA ALA A 669 -17.16 13.41 1.23
C ALA A 669 -18.39 12.52 1.00
N ASN A 670 -18.17 11.23 0.78
CA ASN A 670 -19.22 10.22 0.65
C ASN A 670 -19.09 9.19 1.77
N ALA A 671 -20.17 8.96 2.52
CA ALA A 671 -20.27 7.92 3.54
C ALA A 671 -21.48 7.04 3.24
N ASP A 672 -21.27 5.72 3.23
CA ASP A 672 -22.28 4.71 2.95
C ASP A 672 -22.18 3.61 4.02
N ALA A 673 -23.23 3.41 4.81
CA ALA A 673 -23.26 2.41 5.86
C ALA A 673 -24.53 1.57 5.78
N SER A 674 -24.38 0.25 5.63
CA SER A 674 -25.51 -0.69 5.67
C SER A 674 -25.32 -1.70 6.80
N GLY A 675 -26.31 -1.82 7.69
CA GLY A 675 -26.31 -2.89 8.69
C GLY A 675 -26.34 -4.26 8.02
N ILE A 676 -27.38 -4.52 7.23
CA ILE A 676 -27.52 -5.70 6.38
C ILE A 676 -28.07 -5.27 5.02
N ASP A 677 -27.38 -5.67 3.94
CA ASP A 677 -27.80 -5.52 2.55
C ASP A 677 -27.83 -6.90 1.91
N ALA A 678 -29.02 -7.40 1.54
CA ALA A 678 -29.12 -8.73 0.91
C ALA A 678 -28.64 -8.70 -0.55
N GLY A 679 -28.83 -7.59 -1.27
CA GLY A 679 -28.16 -7.33 -2.54
C GLY A 679 -29.07 -7.53 -3.75
N THR A 680 -28.82 -8.54 -4.58
CA THR A 680 -29.65 -8.80 -5.78
C THR A 680 -30.08 -10.25 -5.84
N GLY A 681 -31.35 -10.50 -6.16
CA GLY A 681 -31.97 -11.82 -6.11
C GLY A 681 -33.22 -11.74 -5.25
N ASN A 682 -33.89 -12.86 -5.01
CA ASN A 682 -35.09 -12.90 -4.16
C ASN A 682 -34.68 -13.35 -2.76
N ASP A 683 -34.46 -12.38 -1.89
CA ASP A 683 -33.77 -12.61 -0.64
C ASP A 683 -34.73 -12.87 0.52
N THR A 684 -34.31 -13.70 1.47
CA THR A 684 -35.02 -13.91 2.74
C THR A 684 -34.15 -13.47 3.91
N MET A 685 -34.55 -12.38 4.54
CA MET A 685 -33.86 -11.80 5.70
C MET A 685 -34.75 -11.84 6.94
N ILE A 686 -34.27 -12.50 8.00
CA ILE A 686 -34.91 -12.51 9.31
C ILE A 686 -33.90 -12.03 10.35
N SER A 687 -34.06 -10.80 10.81
CA SER A 687 -33.21 -10.20 11.83
C SER A 687 -33.90 -10.19 13.20
N ASN A 688 -33.30 -10.88 14.16
CA ASN A 688 -33.61 -10.83 15.59
C ASN A 688 -32.43 -10.19 16.36
N SER A 689 -31.68 -9.32 15.69
CA SER A 689 -30.49 -8.64 16.18
C SER A 689 -30.73 -7.14 16.26
N ALA A 690 -29.92 -6.43 17.04
CA ALA A 690 -29.88 -4.98 17.00
C ALA A 690 -29.01 -4.54 15.81
N VAL A 691 -29.61 -3.97 14.76
CA VAL A 691 -28.94 -3.60 13.50
C VAL A 691 -28.86 -2.08 13.38
N THR A 692 -27.65 -1.55 13.17
CA THR A 692 -27.41 -0.11 13.01
C THR A 692 -26.55 0.18 11.78
N GLY A 693 -27.04 1.05 10.89
CA GLY A 693 -26.24 1.74 9.88
C GLY A 693 -26.02 3.20 10.27
N PHE A 694 -24.77 3.64 10.37
CA PHE A 694 -24.39 5.02 10.69
C PHE A 694 -23.44 5.58 9.62
N ALA A 695 -23.88 6.61 8.91
CA ALA A 695 -23.07 7.30 7.90
C ALA A 695 -22.89 8.77 8.26
N ASN A 696 -21.65 9.25 8.27
CA ASN A 696 -21.28 10.63 8.56
C ASN A 696 -20.35 11.18 7.49
N ALA A 697 -20.79 12.19 6.75
CA ALA A 697 -20.03 12.84 5.69
C ALA A 697 -19.80 14.32 6.00
N ASN A 698 -18.53 14.74 6.08
CA ASN A 698 -18.13 16.12 6.35
C ASN A 698 -17.17 16.64 5.26
N ALA A 699 -17.51 17.73 4.58
CA ALA A 699 -16.65 18.35 3.58
C ALA A 699 -16.50 19.84 3.82
N ALA A 700 -15.26 20.34 3.74
CA ALA A 700 -14.93 21.75 3.93
C ALA A 700 -13.99 22.27 2.84
N SER A 701 -14.33 23.40 2.23
CA SER A 701 -13.45 24.12 1.30
C SER A 701 -13.24 25.57 1.73
N THR A 702 -12.02 26.08 1.52
CA THR A 702 -11.69 27.49 1.79
C THR A 702 -10.78 28.05 0.70
N SER A 703 -11.32 29.00 -0.06
CA SER A 703 -10.62 29.72 -1.14
C SER A 703 -10.40 31.18 -0.76
N VAL A 704 -9.14 31.62 -0.75
CA VAL A 704 -8.76 32.98 -0.35
C VAL A 704 -7.83 33.61 -1.39
N ALA A 705 -8.29 34.69 -2.04
CA ALA A 705 -7.53 35.44 -3.03
C ALA A 705 -7.31 36.90 -2.60
N LEU A 706 -6.05 37.32 -2.44
CA LEU A 706 -5.68 38.68 -2.06
C LEU A 706 -4.82 39.31 -3.16
N THR A 707 -5.13 40.55 -3.55
CA THR A 707 -4.25 41.36 -4.39
C THR A 707 -4.14 42.80 -3.89
N GLY A 708 -2.96 43.42 -4.01
CA GLY A 708 -2.84 44.86 -3.79
C GLY A 708 -3.56 45.63 -4.90
N VAL A 709 -3.12 45.46 -6.15
CA VAL A 709 -3.76 46.07 -7.33
C VAL A 709 -3.91 45.05 -8.44
N GLY A 710 -5.12 44.84 -8.94
CA GLY A 710 -5.42 43.91 -10.04
C GLY A 710 -6.69 43.09 -9.78
N ALA A 711 -6.67 41.80 -10.12
CA ALA A 711 -7.83 40.91 -9.98
C ALA A 711 -7.62 39.87 -8.88
N ALA A 712 -8.59 39.73 -7.98
CA ALA A 712 -8.67 38.64 -7.00
C ALA A 712 -9.93 37.82 -7.27
N VAL A 713 -9.78 36.52 -7.49
CA VAL A 713 -10.88 35.58 -7.72
C VAL A 713 -10.73 34.42 -6.75
N ALA A 714 -11.72 34.24 -5.88
CA ALA A 714 -11.87 33.06 -5.04
C ALA A 714 -13.13 32.32 -5.48
N SER A 715 -13.02 31.03 -5.75
CA SER A 715 -14.16 30.20 -6.12
C SER A 715 -14.03 28.83 -5.50
N ASP A 716 -15.14 28.11 -5.43
CA ASP A 716 -15.19 26.69 -5.13
C ASP A 716 -15.73 25.87 -6.30
N SER A 717 -15.90 26.47 -7.47
CA SER A 717 -16.12 25.75 -8.73
C SER A 717 -15.96 26.68 -9.94
N PHE A 718 -15.56 26.08 -11.08
CA PHE A 718 -15.65 26.72 -12.41
C PHE A 718 -16.57 25.92 -13.37
N TRP A 719 -16.73 24.60 -13.16
CA TRP A 719 -17.47 23.71 -14.08
C TRP A 719 -18.50 22.76 -13.43
N ASP A 720 -18.25 22.13 -12.27
CA ASP A 720 -19.13 21.06 -11.71
C ASP A 720 -19.40 21.13 -10.18
N GLY A 721 -19.56 22.34 -9.64
CA GLY A 721 -20.30 22.56 -8.38
C GLY A 721 -19.62 22.16 -7.06
N GLY A 722 -19.13 23.18 -6.34
CA GLY A 722 -19.10 23.34 -4.88
C GLY A 722 -18.45 22.27 -4.01
N THR A 723 -18.54 22.49 -2.69
CA THR A 723 -18.28 21.46 -1.67
C THR A 723 -19.49 20.52 -1.56
N LYS A 724 -19.28 19.20 -1.57
CA LYS A 724 -20.34 18.18 -1.60
C LYS A 724 -20.20 17.17 -0.45
N THR A 725 -21.29 16.84 0.22
CA THR A 725 -21.37 15.71 1.15
C THR A 725 -22.57 14.83 0.85
N ASN A 726 -22.37 13.52 0.89
CA ASN A 726 -23.44 12.53 0.77
C ASN A 726 -23.28 11.47 1.87
N ALA A 727 -24.28 11.35 2.74
CA ALA A 727 -24.36 10.32 3.75
C ALA A 727 -25.58 9.42 3.49
N TYR A 728 -25.34 8.13 3.32
CA TYR A 728 -26.35 7.10 3.07
C TYR A 728 -26.26 6.06 4.17
N ALA A 729 -27.32 5.89 4.93
CA ALA A 729 -27.39 4.91 6.00
C ALA A 729 -28.60 3.99 5.79
N THR A 730 -28.35 2.69 5.82
CA THR A 730 -29.39 1.67 5.73
C THR A 730 -29.32 0.73 6.93
N GLY A 731 -30.47 0.41 7.52
CA GLY A 731 -30.53 -0.63 8.57
C GLY A 731 -30.54 -2.03 7.94
N LEU A 732 -31.64 -2.34 7.26
CA LEU A 732 -31.96 -3.62 6.64
C LEU A 732 -32.49 -3.37 5.22
N SER A 733 -31.82 -3.90 4.20
CA SER A 733 -32.25 -3.81 2.79
C SER A 733 -32.44 -5.17 2.15
N GLY A 734 -33.57 -5.37 1.45
CA GLY A 734 -33.79 -6.50 0.54
C GLY A 734 -32.99 -6.34 -0.76
N GLY A 735 -33.01 -5.15 -1.36
CA GLY A 735 -32.22 -4.85 -2.54
C GLY A 735 -32.99 -5.04 -3.84
N VAL A 736 -32.48 -5.82 -4.79
CA VAL A 736 -33.12 -5.99 -6.11
C VAL A 736 -33.65 -7.39 -6.29
N GLY A 737 -34.97 -7.54 -6.16
CA GLY A 737 -35.73 -8.75 -6.48
C GLY A 737 -36.99 -8.78 -5.63
N ASP A 738 -37.66 -9.93 -5.54
CA ASP A 738 -38.88 -10.05 -4.72
C ASP A 738 -38.50 -10.54 -3.31
N ASP A 739 -38.33 -9.61 -2.36
CA ASP A 739 -37.65 -9.91 -1.09
C ASP A 739 -38.59 -10.13 0.11
N GLU A 740 -38.21 -10.97 1.08
CA GLU A 740 -38.83 -11.09 2.41
C GLU A 740 -37.90 -10.51 3.48
N VAL A 741 -38.21 -9.30 3.99
CA VAL A 741 -37.41 -8.62 5.03
C VAL A 741 -38.19 -8.55 6.34
N ARG A 742 -37.64 -9.14 7.40
CA ARG A 742 -38.30 -9.23 8.72
C ARG A 742 -37.42 -8.71 9.85
N ASN A 743 -37.86 -7.62 10.48
CA ASN A 743 -37.24 -7.09 11.69
C ASN A 743 -38.04 -7.50 12.94
N LEU A 744 -37.41 -8.24 13.84
CA LEU A 744 -38.03 -8.73 15.08
C LEU A 744 -37.54 -7.99 16.33
N ASP A 745 -36.43 -7.23 16.26
CA ASP A 745 -35.86 -6.52 17.41
C ASP A 745 -35.65 -5.01 17.15
N PHE A 746 -34.42 -4.53 16.96
CA PHE A 746 -34.12 -3.10 16.79
C PHE A 746 -33.38 -2.86 15.48
N ALA A 747 -33.86 -1.92 14.67
CA ALA A 747 -33.16 -1.45 13.49
C ALA A 747 -33.04 0.08 13.53
N ARG A 748 -31.86 0.61 13.21
CA ARG A 748 -31.59 2.05 13.12
C ARG A 748 -30.75 2.41 11.91
N ALA A 749 -31.14 3.50 11.25
CA ALA A 749 -30.34 4.16 10.22
C ALA A 749 -30.13 5.63 10.62
N GLU A 750 -28.88 6.09 10.60
CA GLU A 750 -28.51 7.46 10.92
C GLU A 750 -27.54 8.03 9.88
N ALA A 751 -27.95 9.09 9.19
CA ALA A 751 -27.16 9.78 8.18
C ALA A 751 -26.94 11.25 8.55
N ASP A 752 -25.70 11.68 8.70
CA ASP A 752 -25.30 13.07 8.97
C ASP A 752 -24.41 13.60 7.83
N SER A 753 -24.74 14.78 7.31
CA SER A 753 -24.11 15.35 6.11
C SER A 753 -23.86 16.85 6.27
N ASP A 754 -22.59 17.25 6.36
CA ASP A 754 -22.17 18.63 6.63
C ASP A 754 -21.22 19.17 5.54
N ALA A 755 -21.71 20.09 4.70
CA ALA A 755 -20.93 20.74 3.65
C ALA A 755 -20.69 22.23 3.94
N THR A 756 -19.42 22.65 4.00
CA THR A 756 -19.01 24.05 4.20
C THR A 756 -18.12 24.55 3.06
N SER A 757 -18.46 25.72 2.50
CA SER A 757 -17.66 26.42 1.49
C SER A 757 -17.47 27.88 1.85
N VAL A 758 -16.22 28.35 1.82
CA VAL A 758 -15.85 29.73 2.11
C VAL A 758 -15.00 30.29 0.98
N ALA A 759 -15.41 31.41 0.40
CA ALA A 759 -14.65 32.15 -0.61
C ALA A 759 -14.45 33.62 -0.22
N ALA A 760 -13.20 34.08 -0.21
CA ALA A 760 -12.86 35.46 0.10
C ALA A 760 -11.93 36.06 -0.97
N ALA A 761 -12.36 37.17 -1.58
CA ALA A 761 -11.57 37.93 -2.57
C ALA A 761 -11.39 39.39 -2.13
N VAL A 762 -10.15 39.85 -2.03
CA VAL A 762 -9.82 41.21 -1.54
C VAL A 762 -8.85 41.91 -2.47
N THR A 763 -9.17 43.15 -2.89
CA THR A 763 -8.29 44.03 -3.67
C THR A 763 -8.25 45.48 -3.15
N VAL A 764 -7.12 46.20 -3.23
CA VAL A 764 -7.10 47.65 -2.97
C VAL A 764 -7.57 48.43 -4.19
N GLY A 765 -7.24 47.94 -5.40
CA GLY A 765 -7.67 48.55 -6.65
C GLY A 765 -7.85 47.52 -7.78
N GLY A 766 -9.05 47.38 -8.33
CA GLY A 766 -9.35 46.46 -9.43
C GLY A 766 -10.63 45.63 -9.22
N ILE A 767 -10.59 44.33 -9.54
CA ILE A 767 -11.76 43.44 -9.54
C ILE A 767 -11.61 42.40 -8.43
N ALA A 768 -12.65 42.23 -7.60
CA ALA A 768 -12.75 41.14 -6.64
C ALA A 768 -14.01 40.31 -6.92
N GLY A 769 -13.85 38.99 -7.08
CA GLY A 769 -14.94 38.04 -7.28
C GLY A 769 -14.84 36.88 -6.30
N ALA A 770 -15.91 36.60 -5.55
CA ALA A 770 -15.97 35.47 -4.62
C ALA A 770 -17.25 34.66 -4.81
N ALA A 771 -17.12 33.34 -5.00
CA ALA A 771 -18.25 32.40 -5.03
C ALA A 771 -18.01 31.18 -4.14
N ALA A 772 -19.05 30.82 -3.40
CA ALA A 772 -19.11 29.66 -2.54
C ALA A 772 -20.52 29.04 -2.64
N ALA A 773 -20.57 27.72 -2.80
CA ALA A 773 -21.72 26.83 -2.89
C ALA A 773 -21.41 25.51 -2.16
N ALA A 774 -22.39 24.99 -1.44
CA ALA A 774 -22.26 23.75 -0.69
C ALA A 774 -23.50 22.89 -0.91
N THR A 775 -23.33 21.59 -1.08
CA THR A 775 -24.43 20.62 -1.23
C THR A 775 -24.26 19.54 -0.19
N ALA A 776 -25.27 19.35 0.66
CA ALA A 776 -25.32 18.27 1.64
C ALA A 776 -26.56 17.40 1.40
N THR A 777 -26.35 16.09 1.27
CA THR A 777 -27.41 15.09 1.14
C THR A 777 -27.27 14.08 2.27
N ALA A 778 -28.34 13.86 3.04
CA ALA A 778 -28.42 12.81 4.04
C ALA A 778 -29.67 11.96 3.79
N GLU A 779 -29.48 10.65 3.64
CA GLU A 779 -30.55 9.69 3.45
C GLU A 779 -30.39 8.53 4.42
N ALA A 780 -31.41 8.32 5.26
CA ALA A 780 -31.48 7.23 6.22
C ALA A 780 -32.73 6.39 5.95
N VAL A 781 -32.53 5.10 5.66
CA VAL A 781 -33.60 4.13 5.39
C VAL A 781 -33.44 2.95 6.34
N THR A 782 -34.35 2.79 7.30
CA THR A 782 -34.15 1.74 8.30
C THR A 782 -34.50 0.35 7.76
N LEU A 783 -35.67 0.19 7.14
CA LEU A 783 -36.10 -1.04 6.46
C LEU A 783 -36.51 -0.69 5.02
N SER A 784 -36.02 -1.45 4.04
CA SER A 784 -36.44 -1.37 2.65
C SER A 784 -36.55 -2.75 2.01
N GLY A 785 -37.55 -2.95 1.15
CA GLY A 785 -37.54 -4.01 0.13
C GLY A 785 -36.93 -3.55 -1.21
N ASP A 786 -36.70 -2.23 -1.37
CA ASP A 786 -36.13 -1.64 -2.58
C ASP A 786 -36.87 -1.96 -3.90
N LYS A 787 -36.32 -2.80 -4.79
CA LYS A 787 -36.88 -3.02 -6.14
C LYS A 787 -37.41 -4.44 -6.31
N GLY A 788 -38.71 -4.61 -6.11
CA GLY A 788 -39.47 -5.75 -6.62
C GLY A 788 -40.85 -5.81 -6.01
N ASP A 789 -41.46 -7.00 -5.97
CA ASP A 789 -42.69 -7.27 -5.24
C ASP A 789 -42.37 -7.80 -3.82
N ASP A 790 -42.04 -6.88 -2.91
CA ASP A 790 -41.46 -7.21 -1.60
C ASP A 790 -42.48 -7.46 -0.47
N THR A 791 -42.09 -8.29 0.48
CA THR A 791 -42.75 -8.51 1.77
C THR A 791 -41.89 -7.99 2.92
N VAL A 792 -42.23 -6.81 3.45
CA VAL A 792 -41.56 -6.24 4.63
C VAL A 792 -42.43 -6.39 5.87
N VAL A 793 -41.92 -7.07 6.90
CA VAL A 793 -42.60 -7.28 8.19
C VAL A 793 -41.76 -6.71 9.33
N ASN A 794 -42.30 -5.71 10.03
CA ASN A 794 -41.67 -5.18 11.24
C ASN A 794 -42.49 -5.54 12.49
N GLU A 795 -41.88 -6.33 13.36
CA GLU A 795 -42.37 -6.64 14.71
C GLU A 795 -41.53 -5.94 15.81
N GLY A 796 -40.40 -5.35 15.43
CA GLY A 796 -39.46 -4.62 16.27
C GLY A 796 -39.61 -3.09 16.27
N VAL A 797 -38.57 -2.40 16.76
CA VAL A 797 -38.37 -0.94 16.75
C VAL A 797 -37.56 -0.54 15.51
N VAL A 798 -37.95 0.60 14.92
CA VAL A 798 -37.37 1.16 13.69
C VAL A 798 -37.12 2.64 13.91
N GLU A 799 -35.86 3.08 13.77
CA GLU A 799 -35.44 4.48 13.89
C GLU A 799 -34.69 4.96 12.63
N ALA A 800 -35.17 6.03 12.01
CA ALA A 800 -34.47 6.70 10.91
C ALA A 800 -34.19 8.15 11.30
N VAL A 801 -32.92 8.56 11.24
CA VAL A 801 -32.47 9.93 11.50
C VAL A 801 -31.62 10.38 10.32
N ALA A 802 -31.99 11.48 9.70
CA ALA A 802 -31.16 12.10 8.68
C ALA A 802 -31.07 13.59 8.98
N ASP A 803 -29.87 14.16 8.88
CA ASP A 803 -29.58 15.57 9.06
C ASP A 803 -28.61 16.05 7.98
N ALA A 804 -28.94 17.15 7.29
CA ALA A 804 -28.05 17.73 6.28
C ALA A 804 -27.90 19.25 6.46
N THR A 805 -26.66 19.73 6.50
CA THR A 805 -26.31 21.15 6.62
C THR A 805 -25.41 21.60 5.47
N ALA A 806 -25.82 22.63 4.73
CA ALA A 806 -25.01 23.24 3.68
C ALA A 806 -24.78 24.73 3.92
N THR A 807 -23.51 25.14 4.06
CA THR A 807 -23.13 26.53 4.34
C THR A 807 -22.18 27.08 3.27
N GLY A 808 -22.60 28.12 2.55
CA GLY A 808 -21.77 28.86 1.59
C GLY A 808 -21.57 30.31 2.02
N VAL A 809 -20.31 30.76 2.12
CA VAL A 809 -19.96 32.14 2.51
C VAL A 809 -19.08 32.77 1.43
N SER A 810 -19.55 33.86 0.82
CA SER A 810 -18.79 34.64 -0.16
C SER A 810 -18.55 36.06 0.32
N VAL A 811 -17.28 36.50 0.28
CA VAL A 811 -16.87 37.86 0.66
C VAL A 811 -16.02 38.45 -0.46
N ALA A 812 -16.47 39.56 -1.05
CA ALA A 812 -15.70 40.33 -2.02
C ALA A 812 -15.54 41.77 -1.56
N PHE A 813 -14.30 42.28 -1.54
CA PHE A 813 -14.00 43.65 -1.17
C PHE A 813 -13.04 44.32 -2.16
N THR A 814 -13.33 45.57 -2.51
CA THR A 814 -12.45 46.43 -3.29
C THR A 814 -12.34 47.81 -2.66
N GLY A 815 -11.13 48.33 -2.49
CA GLY A 815 -10.91 49.72 -2.09
C GLY A 815 -11.29 50.72 -3.20
N LEU A 816 -11.02 50.34 -4.46
CA LEU A 816 -11.29 51.11 -5.68
C LEU A 816 -11.58 50.14 -6.84
N GLY A 817 -12.84 49.89 -7.19
CA GLY A 817 -13.19 49.06 -8.36
C GLY A 817 -14.50 48.30 -8.25
N ILE A 818 -14.56 47.07 -8.78
CA ILE A 818 -15.76 46.22 -8.83
C ILE A 818 -15.60 45.06 -7.84
N SER A 819 -16.60 44.83 -6.99
CA SER A 819 -16.69 43.66 -6.10
C SER A 819 -17.98 42.90 -6.37
N VAL A 820 -17.88 41.59 -6.59
CA VAL A 820 -19.02 40.69 -6.74
C VAL A 820 -18.87 39.51 -5.78
N ALA A 821 -19.87 39.29 -4.93
CA ALA A 821 -19.98 38.13 -4.05
C ALA A 821 -21.33 37.45 -4.28
N GLY A 822 -21.33 36.13 -4.32
CA GLY A 822 -22.53 35.31 -4.52
C GLY A 822 -22.23 34.10 -5.41
N THR A 823 -23.26 33.36 -5.80
CA THR A 823 -23.11 32.28 -6.78
C THR A 823 -23.16 32.85 -8.20
N PHE A 824 -22.21 32.49 -9.06
CA PHE A 824 -22.14 32.97 -10.44
C PHE A 824 -22.98 32.14 -11.43
N PHE A 825 -23.47 30.97 -10.99
CA PHE A 825 -24.29 30.01 -11.75
C PHE A 825 -25.53 29.59 -10.93
N GLU A 826 -26.52 28.95 -11.56
CA GLU A 826 -27.71 28.42 -10.88
C GLU A 826 -27.30 27.39 -9.80
N GLY A 827 -27.79 27.55 -8.57
CA GLY A 827 -27.46 26.68 -7.42
C GLY A 827 -26.86 27.47 -6.26
N GLY A 828 -27.68 27.76 -5.24
CA GLY A 828 -27.20 28.22 -3.92
C GLY A 828 -26.72 27.03 -3.08
N SER A 829 -26.39 27.25 -1.81
CA SER A 829 -26.20 26.12 -0.89
C SER A 829 -27.51 25.33 -0.74
N THR A 830 -27.45 24.01 -0.87
CA THR A 830 -28.61 23.10 -0.82
C THR A 830 -28.38 22.00 0.21
N SER A 831 -29.33 21.80 1.10
CA SER A 831 -29.39 20.65 2.01
C SER A 831 -30.64 19.83 1.67
N ASP A 832 -30.47 18.53 1.44
CA ASP A 832 -31.57 17.58 1.26
C ASP A 832 -31.49 16.46 2.31
N THR A 833 -32.64 16.11 2.86
CA THR A 833 -32.74 15.22 4.02
C THR A 833 -33.93 14.30 3.84
N VAL A 834 -33.67 13.00 3.84
CA VAL A 834 -34.68 11.95 3.72
C VAL A 834 -34.49 10.95 4.85
N ALA A 835 -35.48 10.85 5.74
CA ALA A 835 -35.53 9.80 6.76
C ALA A 835 -36.78 8.94 6.54
N ARG A 836 -36.60 7.64 6.32
CA ARG A 836 -37.67 6.66 6.11
C ARG A 836 -37.49 5.50 7.07
N GLY A 837 -38.52 5.21 7.86
CA GLY A 837 -38.50 4.04 8.73
C GLY A 837 -38.76 2.74 7.97
N ILE A 838 -39.81 2.70 7.14
CA ILE A 838 -40.20 1.55 6.32
C ILE A 838 -40.67 2.08 4.97
#